data_AF-A0A9D5RU43-F1
#
_entry.id   AF-A0A9D5RU43-F1
#
_cell.length_a   1.000
_cell.length_b   1.000
_cell.length_c   1.000
_cell.angle_alpha   90.00
_cell.angle_beta   90.00
_cell.angle_gamma   90.00
#
_symmetry.space_group_name_H-M   'P 1'
#
loop_
_entity.id
_entity.type
_entity.pdbx_description
1 polymer ?
#
loop_
_entity_poly.entity_id
_entity_poly.type
_entity_poly.pdbx_seq_one_letter_code
_entity_poly.pdbx_strand_id
1 'polypeptide(L)'
;MISFPNKTGHKNKKLLTLLLAFALAATSLSGCGRLIPKIGQVTDAPKSGQSAGGGSAGAGGQSAGGQSGADGSEASAQGTGGQSGADGENAGLSAELFTLPYDDPDPDEKASAYPWLCSDIVENVDKLGGLTETDDFHAAVNRDWLTSNEIPTGYYSYDTFAERQLEVDDELVRILESRVSFSDPYIAHCQKLVQDYYRMWLDWDARDAAGIEPLRDVIQPLLDVHNLDQMTYYLSDPDTTIRALPLCGAFTAANPNDADNNAVYITPPSLVFSDPMYYDYLEADSWETQPRYMQAAGYMLERLGYLDEERDQILKDSYAFECEMAAHMMTTEEHSAEDSSIRTNNPRSYADLVTEQGDFPLTGMLEGAGLEESEVFILQEPEWLACMSELYDEEHLDKMKAYLLVSDVLQFMDLLDHDCYNRKIMVQNVLSGSSGQVEDKKAACDAVDSVLGPELGDVYAETYITDRTRRDVTELIDDVLDEYHAMLQSADFLSDGTRAEAIKKLDNLTIRVASQEDFGEEDADLEDLLDFAGPDEGGSLVDARIAISEETCRLNAEEVNQPVDREAWIANPQEVNAYYYSLDNSINIPAGILGGEFYNDKMSYEEKLGHVGVVVAHEISHAFDTSGRQYDERGNLRNWWTEEDYRRFHERAQKLVDYYCGFEPVEDIQVNGAMLDTEAIADLTGVKCMLRIAAGEEKFDYDRFFRALAANWRTLTTLETEAYAIEQDVHPLPYLRTNAVVVQFE
;
A
#
# COMPACT_ATOMS: atom_id res chain seq x y z
N MET A 1 -1.08 -40.43 -28.84
CA MET A 1 -1.56 -39.84 -30.12
C MET A 1 -2.94 -39.26 -29.87
N ILE A 2 -2.97 -38.12 -29.19
CA ILE A 2 -4.13 -37.22 -29.13
C ILE A 2 -3.53 -35.87 -29.46
N SER A 3 -4.00 -35.31 -30.56
CA SER A 3 -3.54 -34.07 -31.16
C SER A 3 -4.33 -32.95 -30.51
N PHE A 4 -3.66 -32.06 -29.77
CA PHE A 4 -4.24 -30.77 -29.41
C PHE A 4 -4.19 -29.86 -30.64
N PRO A 5 -5.31 -29.29 -31.09
CA PRO A 5 -5.29 -28.33 -32.18
C PRO A 5 -4.84 -26.97 -31.63
N ASN A 6 -3.72 -26.46 -32.17
CA ASN A 6 -3.31 -25.06 -32.07
C ASN A 6 -4.48 -24.16 -32.52
N LYS A 7 -5.07 -23.46 -31.56
CA LYS A 7 -5.88 -22.26 -31.73
C LYS A 7 -5.69 -21.39 -30.49
N THR A 8 -4.52 -20.78 -30.35
CA THR A 8 -4.37 -19.63 -29.45
C THR A 8 -4.56 -18.39 -30.29
N GLY A 9 -5.81 -17.90 -30.30
CA GLY A 9 -6.06 -16.48 -30.47
C GLY A 9 -5.53 -15.76 -29.23
N HIS A 10 -5.11 -14.51 -29.40
CA HIS A 10 -4.72 -13.61 -28.33
C HIS A 10 -5.75 -13.67 -27.19
N LYS A 11 -5.36 -14.19 -26.03
CA LYS A 11 -6.16 -14.22 -24.80
C LYS A 11 -5.19 -14.08 -23.63
N ASN A 12 -5.58 -13.28 -22.64
CA ASN A 12 -4.91 -12.95 -21.37
C ASN A 12 -3.88 -11.82 -21.46
N LYS A 13 -4.29 -10.61 -21.04
CA LYS A 13 -3.44 -9.39 -21.09
C LYS A 13 -3.32 -8.60 -19.78
N LYS A 14 -3.88 -9.04 -18.64
CA LYS A 14 -4.10 -8.13 -17.48
C LYS A 14 -3.86 -8.73 -16.10
N LEU A 15 -2.88 -9.60 -15.97
CA LEU A 15 -2.67 -10.35 -14.73
C LEU A 15 -1.73 -9.68 -13.72
N LEU A 16 -0.76 -8.89 -14.20
CA LEU A 16 0.32 -8.40 -13.35
C LEU A 16 -0.17 -7.46 -12.23
N THR A 17 -1.23 -6.69 -12.48
CA THR A 17 -1.76 -5.69 -11.54
C THR A 17 -2.49 -6.32 -10.35
N LEU A 18 -3.19 -7.45 -10.53
CA LEU A 18 -3.92 -8.12 -9.44
C LEU A 18 -2.98 -8.83 -8.46
N LEU A 19 -1.88 -9.40 -8.95
CA LEU A 19 -0.89 -10.12 -8.12
C LEU A 19 -0.09 -9.14 -7.25
N LEU A 20 0.24 -7.95 -7.78
CA LEU A 20 0.77 -6.84 -7.00
C LEU A 20 -0.27 -6.33 -5.99
N ALA A 21 -1.56 -6.25 -6.34
CA ALA A 21 -2.61 -5.85 -5.43
C ALA A 21 -2.83 -6.85 -4.26
N PHE A 22 -2.62 -8.16 -4.44
CA PHE A 22 -2.65 -9.11 -3.33
C PHE A 22 -1.41 -8.99 -2.41
N ALA A 23 -0.23 -8.69 -2.96
CA ALA A 23 0.98 -8.39 -2.19
C ALA A 23 0.88 -7.02 -1.45
N LEU A 24 0.22 -6.03 -2.07
CA LEU A 24 0.01 -4.68 -1.54
C LEU A 24 -1.23 -4.56 -0.62
N ALA A 25 -2.25 -5.41 -0.77
CA ALA A 25 -3.39 -5.42 0.14
C ALA A 25 -2.96 -5.78 1.58
N ALA A 26 -1.89 -6.59 1.71
CA ALA A 26 -1.24 -6.88 2.99
C ALA A 26 -0.39 -5.73 3.55
N THR A 27 -0.05 -4.71 2.75
CA THR A 27 0.73 -3.53 3.22
C THR A 27 -0.17 -2.38 3.69
N SER A 28 -1.46 -2.36 3.32
CA SER A 28 -2.43 -1.29 3.64
C SER A 28 -2.85 -1.16 5.11
N LEU A 29 -2.27 -1.96 6.00
CA LEU A 29 -2.54 -1.89 7.43
C LEU A 29 -1.37 -1.33 8.25
N SER A 30 -0.17 -1.18 7.69
CA SER A 30 1.05 -0.84 8.44
C SER A 30 1.03 0.57 9.04
N GLY A 31 1.20 0.69 10.36
CA GLY A 31 1.35 1.97 11.05
C GLY A 31 2.27 1.87 12.26
N CYS A 32 3.12 2.88 12.43
CA CYS A 32 4.36 2.92 13.20
C CYS A 32 4.33 2.21 14.58
N GLY A 33 5.39 1.45 14.82
CA GLY A 33 5.83 0.95 16.12
C GLY A 33 7.28 1.34 16.41
N ARG A 34 7.61 2.64 16.45
CA ARG A 34 8.75 3.11 17.25
C ARG A 34 8.21 3.59 18.59
N LEU A 35 8.55 2.89 19.69
CA LEU A 35 8.59 3.35 21.09
C LEU A 35 8.72 2.14 22.05
N ILE A 36 9.93 1.78 22.51
CA ILE A 36 10.16 0.74 23.54
C ILE A 36 11.42 1.08 24.37
N PRO A 37 11.54 0.73 25.68
CA PRO A 37 10.54 0.72 26.75
C PRO A 37 11.04 1.44 28.03
N LYS A 38 10.08 1.77 28.90
CA LYS A 38 10.15 1.43 30.33
C LYS A 38 8.81 1.76 30.98
N ILE A 39 8.08 0.73 31.43
CA ILE A 39 7.39 0.74 32.73
C ILE A 39 7.26 -0.72 33.17
N GLY A 40 7.69 -0.97 34.40
CA GLY A 40 7.83 -2.30 34.96
C GLY A 40 6.52 -2.93 35.43
N GLN A 41 6.64 -4.23 35.69
CA GLN A 41 5.70 -5.10 36.40
C GLN A 41 4.84 -4.35 37.43
N VAL A 42 3.53 -4.29 37.20
CA VAL A 42 2.57 -4.05 38.28
C VAL A 42 2.18 -5.40 38.84
N THR A 43 2.92 -5.81 39.87
CA THR A 43 2.46 -6.80 40.84
C THR A 43 1.74 -6.09 41.99
N ASP A 44 0.67 -6.73 42.46
CA ASP A 44 -0.05 -6.55 43.73
C ASP A 44 -0.81 -5.24 44.01
N ALA A 45 -2.12 -5.43 44.18
CA ALA A 45 -3.08 -4.48 44.73
C ALA A 45 -2.69 -3.93 46.12
N PRO A 46 -2.85 -2.62 46.37
CA PRO A 46 -2.85 -2.10 47.72
C PRO A 46 -4.26 -1.94 48.28
N LYS A 47 -4.47 -2.59 49.44
CA LYS A 47 -5.59 -2.36 50.34
C LYS A 47 -5.68 -0.89 50.76
N SER A 48 -6.88 -0.36 50.70
CA SER A 48 -7.28 0.97 51.21
C SER A 48 -6.78 1.23 52.64
N GLY A 49 -6.02 2.30 52.82
CA GLY A 49 -5.66 2.88 54.11
C GLY A 49 -5.87 4.39 54.10
N GLN A 50 -6.93 4.86 54.75
CA GLN A 50 -7.23 6.29 54.94
C GLN A 50 -6.24 6.97 55.91
N SER A 51 -5.93 8.23 55.63
CA SER A 51 -5.03 9.07 56.43
C SER A 51 -5.74 9.82 57.57
N ALA A 52 -5.09 9.72 58.74
CA ALA A 52 -4.81 10.72 59.78
C ALA A 52 -5.87 11.75 60.26
N GLY A 53 -6.03 11.79 61.60
CA GLY A 53 -6.41 13.02 62.32
C GLY A 53 -7.00 12.77 63.71
N GLY A 54 -6.15 12.58 64.73
CA GLY A 54 -6.59 12.41 66.12
C GLY A 54 -6.91 13.73 66.85
N GLY A 55 -7.78 13.66 67.86
CA GLY A 55 -8.01 14.73 68.83
C GLY A 55 -9.31 14.56 69.62
N SER A 56 -9.22 14.38 70.93
CA SER A 56 -10.21 13.73 71.80
C SER A 56 -11.22 14.63 72.53
N ALA A 57 -12.28 13.93 73.00
CA ALA A 57 -12.98 14.08 74.28
C ALA A 57 -14.13 15.10 74.42
N GLY A 58 -15.27 14.60 74.93
CA GLY A 58 -16.29 15.43 75.58
C GLY A 58 -17.67 14.77 75.69
N ALA A 59 -17.93 14.13 76.82
CA ALA A 59 -19.19 13.45 77.16
C ALA A 59 -20.34 14.40 77.52
N GLY A 60 -21.57 13.87 77.49
CA GLY A 60 -22.65 14.26 78.41
C GLY A 60 -23.80 15.06 77.80
N GLY A 61 -24.96 14.41 77.65
CA GLY A 61 -26.23 15.10 77.40
C GLY A 61 -26.83 15.71 78.67
N GLN A 62 -27.62 16.79 78.51
CA GLN A 62 -29.01 16.90 78.97
C GLN A 62 -29.61 18.30 78.72
N SER A 63 -30.76 18.27 78.04
CA SER A 63 -32.01 19.05 78.23
C SER A 63 -32.07 20.59 78.11
N ALA A 64 -32.93 20.97 77.13
CA ALA A 64 -34.13 21.80 77.24
C ALA A 64 -34.05 23.34 77.07
N GLY A 65 -34.74 23.81 76.02
CA GLY A 65 -35.78 24.84 76.17
C GLY A 65 -35.61 26.14 75.36
N GLY A 66 -36.43 26.30 74.31
CA GLY A 66 -37.22 27.53 74.10
C GLY A 66 -36.89 28.46 72.93
N GLN A 67 -37.79 28.43 71.92
CA GLN A 67 -38.35 29.54 71.10
C GLN A 67 -37.39 30.33 70.18
N SER A 68 -37.73 30.79 68.98
CA SER A 68 -38.99 30.96 68.22
C SER A 68 -38.60 31.30 66.75
N GLY A 69 -39.25 30.73 65.73
CA GLY A 69 -40.16 31.44 64.80
C GLY A 69 -39.41 32.26 63.73
N ALA A 70 -39.40 31.95 62.42
CA ALA A 70 -40.43 31.70 61.41
C ALA A 70 -40.32 32.79 60.32
N ASP A 71 -40.07 32.36 59.08
CA ASP A 71 -40.32 33.03 57.78
C ASP A 71 -39.98 31.96 56.73
N GLY A 72 -40.61 31.81 55.56
CA GLY A 72 -41.64 32.54 54.83
C GLY A 72 -41.80 31.79 53.50
N SER A 73 -43.03 31.67 53.01
CA SER A 73 -43.48 30.80 51.91
C SER A 73 -43.63 31.53 50.57
N GLU A 74 -43.89 30.72 49.52
CA GLU A 74 -44.55 31.03 48.22
C GLU A 74 -43.66 31.60 47.09
N ALA A 75 -43.87 31.30 45.80
CA ALA A 75 -44.68 30.31 45.08
C ALA A 75 -44.41 30.44 43.56
N SER A 76 -44.55 29.34 42.81
CA SER A 76 -45.11 29.23 41.43
C SER A 76 -44.37 29.94 40.26
N ALA A 77 -44.39 29.52 38.99
CA ALA A 77 -45.26 28.64 38.22
C ALA A 77 -44.59 28.24 36.88
N GLN A 78 -44.98 27.07 36.32
CA GLN A 78 -45.31 26.78 34.89
C GLN A 78 -44.31 27.18 33.77
N GLY A 79 -43.94 26.36 32.79
CA GLY A 79 -44.34 25.02 32.35
C GLY A 79 -43.87 24.76 30.89
N THR A 80 -43.87 23.49 30.47
CA THR A 80 -43.91 22.92 29.09
C THR A 80 -42.69 23.11 28.17
N GLY A 81 -42.08 22.10 27.53
CA GLY A 81 -42.31 20.64 27.42
C GLY A 81 -41.47 19.99 26.28
N GLY A 82 -41.26 18.65 26.34
CA GLY A 82 -40.72 17.72 25.29
C GLY A 82 -39.21 17.83 24.96
N GLN A 83 -38.41 16.78 24.66
CA GLN A 83 -38.55 15.34 24.32
C GLN A 83 -37.23 14.65 24.76
N SER A 84 -37.21 13.56 25.55
CA SER A 84 -37.02 12.12 25.20
C SER A 84 -35.80 11.72 24.35
N GLY A 85 -34.95 10.86 24.93
CA GLY A 85 -33.88 10.04 24.28
C GLY A 85 -32.61 10.06 25.15
N ALA A 86 -32.50 9.25 26.21
CA ALA A 86 -32.01 7.85 26.23
C ALA A 86 -30.50 7.72 25.91
N ASP A 87 -29.66 8.27 26.79
CA ASP A 87 -28.23 7.97 26.83
C ASP A 87 -28.01 6.62 27.50
N GLY A 88 -27.61 5.63 26.70
CA GLY A 88 -27.04 4.37 27.15
C GLY A 88 -25.53 4.51 27.24
N GLU A 89 -25.00 4.19 28.42
CA GLU A 89 -23.60 4.28 28.80
C GLU A 89 -22.69 3.45 27.88
N ASN A 90 -21.82 4.12 27.12
CA ASN A 90 -20.68 3.51 26.45
C ASN A 90 -19.52 3.49 27.46
N ALA A 91 -19.32 2.35 28.12
CA ALA A 91 -18.37 2.21 29.22
C ALA A 91 -16.93 2.08 28.70
N GLY A 92 -16.22 3.21 28.71
CA GLY A 92 -14.81 3.41 29.03
C GLY A 92 -13.79 2.31 28.70
N LEU A 93 -13.14 2.45 27.55
CA LEU A 93 -11.79 1.92 27.25
C LEU A 93 -10.93 2.89 26.41
N SER A 94 -11.26 4.20 26.38
CA SER A 94 -10.72 5.12 25.37
C SER A 94 -9.77 6.21 25.87
N ALA A 95 -9.06 6.04 26.99
CA ALA A 95 -8.22 7.14 27.49
C ALA A 95 -6.91 6.79 28.21
N GLU A 96 -6.63 5.53 28.54
CA GLU A 96 -5.39 5.16 29.28
C GLU A 96 -4.36 4.36 28.47
N LEU A 97 -4.57 4.20 27.16
CA LEU A 97 -3.61 3.56 26.23
C LEU A 97 -2.69 4.55 25.49
N PHE A 98 -2.80 5.85 25.77
CA PHE A 98 -2.14 6.91 24.99
C PHE A 98 -1.47 7.96 25.87
N THR A 99 -0.42 7.56 26.59
CA THR A 99 0.54 8.53 27.12
C THR A 99 1.94 8.10 26.72
N LEU A 100 2.52 8.81 25.76
CA LEU A 100 3.93 8.69 25.37
C LEU A 100 4.82 9.22 26.50
N PRO A 101 5.75 8.44 27.06
CA PRO A 101 6.75 8.97 27.97
C PRO A 101 7.91 9.55 27.17
N TYR A 102 8.00 10.87 27.11
CA TYR A 102 9.17 11.61 26.62
C TYR A 102 10.30 11.57 27.67
N ASP A 103 11.51 11.21 27.25
CA ASP A 103 12.76 11.54 27.93
C ASP A 103 13.66 12.30 26.93
N ASP A 104 14.17 13.47 27.35
CA ASP A 104 15.08 14.38 26.61
C ASP A 104 16.35 13.66 26.07
N PRO A 105 16.71 13.83 24.79
CA PRO A 105 18.03 13.43 24.30
C PRO A 105 19.15 14.47 24.53
N ASP A 106 20.37 13.94 24.48
CA ASP A 106 21.70 14.55 24.70
C ASP A 106 22.03 15.62 23.62
N PRO A 107 22.58 16.82 23.94
CA PRO A 107 22.50 18.00 23.09
C PRO A 107 23.63 18.12 22.04
N ASP A 108 24.06 17.00 21.45
CA ASP A 108 24.86 17.06 20.23
C ASP A 108 23.94 17.00 18.99
N GLU A 109 22.96 17.93 18.96
CA GLU A 109 22.07 18.20 17.82
C GLU A 109 22.89 18.53 16.56
N LYS A 110 22.75 17.69 15.54
CA LYS A 110 22.94 18.16 14.16
C LYS A 110 21.62 18.78 13.72
N ALA A 111 21.47 20.09 13.93
CA ALA A 111 20.38 20.83 13.31
C ALA A 111 20.34 20.55 11.80
N SER A 112 19.14 20.33 11.24
CA SER A 112 18.97 20.15 9.80
C SER A 112 19.67 21.26 9.02
N ALA A 113 20.27 20.92 7.87
CA ALA A 113 20.98 21.88 7.04
C ALA A 113 20.08 23.05 6.58
N TYR A 114 18.77 22.83 6.52
CA TYR A 114 17.75 23.83 6.17
C TYR A 114 16.60 23.76 7.18
N PRO A 115 16.20 24.88 7.82
CA PRO A 115 15.15 24.91 8.84
C PRO A 115 13.75 25.00 8.21
N TRP A 116 13.48 24.21 7.16
CA TRP A 116 12.16 24.17 6.54
C TRP A 116 11.16 23.51 7.48
N LEU A 117 9.93 24.03 7.45
CA LEU A 117 8.84 23.42 8.18
C LEU A 117 8.38 22.21 7.38
N CYS A 118 8.30 21.03 8.00
CA CYS A 118 7.50 19.94 7.45
C CYS A 118 6.03 20.40 7.45
N SER A 119 5.62 21.01 6.34
CA SER A 119 4.29 21.59 6.16
C SER A 119 3.21 20.55 5.91
N ASP A 120 3.62 19.30 5.69
CA ASP A 120 2.77 18.17 5.36
C ASP A 120 2.00 17.71 6.60
N ILE A 121 2.57 17.82 7.80
CA ILE A 121 1.89 17.47 9.05
C ILE A 121 0.81 18.50 9.39
N VAL A 122 -0.43 18.04 9.60
CA VAL A 122 -1.59 18.91 9.85
C VAL A 122 -1.40 19.82 11.07
N GLU A 123 -0.74 19.35 12.14
CA GLU A 123 -0.43 20.15 13.34
C GLU A 123 0.59 21.27 13.07
N ASN A 124 1.37 21.18 11.98
CA ASN A 124 2.34 22.20 11.60
C ASN A 124 1.72 23.36 10.81
N VAL A 125 0.48 23.24 10.31
CA VAL A 125 -0.20 24.32 9.56
C VAL A 125 -0.27 25.62 10.37
N ASP A 126 -0.49 25.55 11.68
CA ASP A 126 -0.52 26.71 12.58
C ASP A 126 0.85 27.42 12.70
N LYS A 127 1.94 26.75 12.30
CA LYS A 127 3.32 27.25 12.35
C LYS A 127 3.76 27.92 11.04
N LEU A 128 2.95 27.86 9.96
CA LEU A 128 3.27 28.43 8.65
C LEU A 128 3.57 29.94 8.68
N GLY A 129 2.97 30.68 9.62
CA GLY A 129 3.27 32.07 9.92
C GLY A 129 3.41 32.98 8.68
N GLY A 130 4.37 33.91 8.74
CA GLY A 130 4.73 34.83 7.63
C GLY A 130 5.92 34.36 6.80
N LEU A 131 6.18 33.05 6.72
CA LEU A 131 7.29 32.48 5.93
C LEU A 131 7.30 33.05 4.51
N THR A 132 8.45 33.55 4.07
CA THR A 132 8.58 34.05 2.70
C THR A 132 8.98 32.93 1.76
N GLU A 133 8.81 33.12 0.46
CA GLU A 133 9.26 32.18 -0.59
C GLU A 133 10.76 31.88 -0.51
N THR A 134 11.56 32.75 0.11
CA THR A 134 12.99 32.53 0.35
C THR A 134 13.31 31.83 1.67
N ASP A 135 12.38 31.81 2.63
CA ASP A 135 12.54 31.08 3.88
C ASP A 135 12.16 29.61 3.68
N ASP A 136 10.99 29.38 3.06
CA ASP A 136 10.41 28.07 2.76
C ASP A 136 9.48 28.21 1.56
N PHE A 137 9.93 27.75 0.38
CA PHE A 137 9.22 27.98 -0.87
C PHE A 137 7.90 27.19 -0.91
N HIS A 138 7.95 25.90 -0.58
CA HIS A 138 6.79 25.02 -0.54
C HIS A 138 5.71 25.58 0.40
N ALA A 139 6.07 25.84 1.66
CA ALA A 139 5.12 26.35 2.65
C ALA A 139 4.55 27.72 2.27
N ALA A 140 5.37 28.62 1.70
CA ALA A 140 4.93 29.95 1.32
C ALA A 140 4.00 29.96 0.10
N VAL A 141 4.30 29.16 -0.93
CA VAL A 141 3.48 29.04 -2.15
C VAL A 141 2.16 28.35 -1.85
N ASN A 142 2.20 27.29 -1.03
CA ASN A 142 1.04 26.45 -0.75
C ASN A 142 0.22 26.90 0.47
N ARG A 143 0.62 27.98 1.15
CA ARG A 143 -0.03 28.45 2.40
C ARG A 143 -1.55 28.51 2.31
N ASP A 144 -2.08 29.11 1.25
CA ASP A 144 -3.53 29.32 1.13
C ASP A 144 -4.27 27.98 1.05
N TRP A 145 -3.69 26.98 0.37
CA TRP A 145 -4.23 25.63 0.29
C TRP A 145 -4.08 24.89 1.62
N LEU A 146 -2.88 24.90 2.22
CA LEU A 146 -2.59 24.23 3.50
C LEU A 146 -3.48 24.74 4.64
N THR A 147 -3.82 26.03 4.64
CA THR A 147 -4.64 26.66 5.70
C THR A 147 -6.15 26.59 5.44
N SER A 148 -6.58 26.27 4.21
CA SER A 148 -8.00 26.24 3.84
C SER A 148 -8.56 24.82 3.71
N ASN A 149 -7.71 23.80 3.80
CA ASN A 149 -8.09 22.39 3.71
C ASN A 149 -7.86 21.66 5.03
N GLU A 150 -8.54 20.53 5.16
CA GLU A 150 -8.41 19.60 6.29
C GLU A 150 -8.42 18.18 5.72
N ILE A 151 -7.83 17.22 6.44
CA ILE A 151 -7.88 15.81 6.05
C ILE A 151 -9.35 15.35 6.17
N PRO A 152 -9.98 14.86 5.09
CA PRO A 152 -11.37 14.42 5.15
C PRO A 152 -11.55 13.25 6.13
N THR A 153 -12.75 13.12 6.71
CA THR A 153 -13.07 12.00 7.61
C THR A 153 -12.89 10.65 6.89
N GLY A 154 -12.24 9.69 7.56
CA GLY A 154 -11.91 8.38 6.98
C GLY A 154 -10.64 8.36 6.12
N TYR A 155 -9.94 9.48 5.97
CA TYR A 155 -8.66 9.58 5.28
C TYR A 155 -7.52 9.87 6.28
N TYR A 156 -6.31 9.46 5.93
CA TYR A 156 -5.09 9.74 6.69
C TYR A 156 -4.21 10.81 6.06
N SER A 157 -4.41 11.07 4.76
CA SER A 157 -3.80 12.19 4.04
C SER A 157 -4.82 12.87 3.14
N TYR A 158 -4.51 14.10 2.78
CA TYR A 158 -5.18 14.86 1.74
C TYR A 158 -4.11 15.63 0.98
N ASP A 159 -4.01 15.38 -0.31
CA ASP A 159 -2.98 15.95 -1.18
C ASP A 159 -3.52 16.11 -2.61
N THR A 160 -2.70 16.60 -3.53
CA THR A 160 -3.09 16.78 -4.93
C THR A 160 -3.47 15.45 -5.62
N PHE A 161 -2.86 14.33 -5.23
CA PHE A 161 -3.24 13.00 -5.74
C PHE A 161 -4.59 12.57 -5.17
N ALA A 162 -4.84 12.79 -3.88
CA ALA A 162 -6.12 12.51 -3.24
C ALA A 162 -7.25 13.38 -3.80
N GLU A 163 -6.99 14.67 -4.08
CA GLU A 163 -7.94 15.55 -4.78
C GLU A 163 -8.36 14.94 -6.12
N ARG A 164 -7.40 14.42 -6.89
CA ARG A 164 -7.70 13.78 -8.17
C ARG A 164 -8.35 12.40 -7.99
N GLN A 165 -7.94 11.63 -6.99
CA GLN A 165 -8.54 10.33 -6.67
C GLN A 165 -10.01 10.49 -6.33
N LEU A 166 -10.40 11.50 -5.55
CA LEU A 166 -11.80 11.78 -5.24
C LEU A 166 -12.64 12.08 -6.50
N GLU A 167 -12.07 12.78 -7.49
CA GLU A 167 -12.76 13.00 -8.76
C GLU A 167 -12.96 11.70 -9.55
N VAL A 168 -11.93 10.83 -9.55
CA VAL A 168 -12.00 9.51 -10.18
C VAL A 168 -13.00 8.61 -9.44
N ASP A 169 -12.99 8.60 -8.11
CA ASP A 169 -13.94 7.83 -7.29
C ASP A 169 -15.39 8.19 -7.64
N ASP A 170 -15.68 9.47 -7.81
CA ASP A 170 -16.99 9.95 -8.27
C ASP A 170 -17.34 9.47 -9.69
N GLU A 171 -16.34 9.30 -10.55
CA GLU A 171 -16.48 8.73 -11.90
C GLU A 171 -16.76 7.23 -11.87
N LEU A 172 -16.06 6.50 -11.00
CA LEU A 172 -16.20 5.06 -10.78
C LEU A 172 -17.55 4.72 -10.13
N VAL A 173 -17.94 5.43 -9.06
CA VAL A 173 -19.27 5.25 -8.44
C VAL A 173 -20.38 5.51 -9.46
N ARG A 174 -20.22 6.50 -10.36
CA ARG A 174 -21.17 6.73 -11.46
C ARG A 174 -21.26 5.53 -12.41
N ILE A 175 -20.15 4.84 -12.71
CA ILE A 175 -20.14 3.60 -13.50
C ILE A 175 -20.89 2.49 -12.75
N LEU A 176 -20.57 2.29 -11.48
CA LEU A 176 -21.12 1.23 -10.62
C LEU A 176 -22.64 1.40 -10.39
N GLU A 177 -23.15 2.62 -10.39
CA GLU A 177 -24.59 2.91 -10.27
C GLU A 177 -25.29 3.15 -11.62
N SER A 178 -24.55 3.10 -12.73
CA SER A 178 -25.09 3.41 -14.05
C SER A 178 -26.08 2.35 -14.54
N ARG A 179 -27.00 2.79 -15.41
CA ARG A 179 -27.90 1.92 -16.20
C ARG A 179 -27.58 1.98 -17.69
N VAL A 180 -26.40 2.48 -18.03
CA VAL A 180 -25.91 2.51 -19.40
C VAL A 180 -25.68 1.06 -19.83
N SER A 181 -26.09 0.71 -21.03
CA SER A 181 -25.80 -0.61 -21.60
C SER A 181 -24.79 -0.45 -22.72
N PHE A 182 -23.68 -1.16 -22.62
CA PHE A 182 -22.68 -1.23 -23.69
C PHE A 182 -23.15 -2.21 -24.77
N SER A 183 -22.91 -1.83 -26.04
CA SER A 183 -23.19 -2.73 -27.17
C SER A 183 -22.12 -3.80 -27.35
N ASP A 184 -20.91 -3.51 -26.86
CA ASP A 184 -19.83 -4.47 -26.76
C ASP A 184 -20.17 -5.51 -25.68
N PRO A 185 -20.22 -6.82 -26.03
CA PRO A 185 -20.57 -7.86 -25.06
C PRO A 185 -19.55 -8.04 -23.93
N TYR A 186 -18.26 -7.84 -24.19
CA TYR A 186 -17.19 -7.95 -23.19
C TYR A 186 -17.32 -6.82 -22.17
N ILE A 187 -17.43 -5.57 -22.62
CA ILE A 187 -17.60 -4.43 -21.72
C ILE A 187 -18.91 -4.54 -20.92
N ALA A 188 -19.99 -5.07 -21.52
CA ALA A 188 -21.23 -5.34 -20.80
C ALA A 188 -21.08 -6.43 -19.72
N HIS A 189 -20.22 -7.42 -19.95
CA HIS A 189 -19.88 -8.45 -18.96
C HIS A 189 -19.05 -7.88 -17.80
N CYS A 190 -17.96 -7.16 -18.10
CA CYS A 190 -17.16 -6.45 -17.10
C CYS A 190 -18.02 -5.53 -16.24
N GLN A 191 -18.91 -4.75 -16.87
CA GLN A 191 -19.87 -3.89 -16.17
C GLN A 191 -20.76 -4.70 -15.21
N LYS A 192 -21.28 -5.86 -15.63
CA LYS A 192 -22.09 -6.71 -14.76
C LYS A 192 -21.30 -7.15 -13.52
N LEU A 193 -20.08 -7.67 -13.70
CA LEU A 193 -19.24 -8.17 -12.60
C LEU A 193 -18.99 -7.09 -11.55
N VAL A 194 -18.51 -5.92 -11.98
CA VAL A 194 -18.17 -4.83 -11.06
C VAL A 194 -19.42 -4.30 -10.33
N GLN A 195 -20.57 -4.23 -11.01
CA GLN A 195 -21.83 -3.80 -10.40
C GLN A 195 -22.40 -4.84 -9.44
N ASP A 196 -22.30 -6.13 -9.74
CA ASP A 196 -22.79 -7.18 -8.87
C ASP A 196 -21.95 -7.28 -7.59
N TYR A 197 -20.61 -7.19 -7.70
CA TYR A 197 -19.72 -7.14 -6.53
C TYR A 197 -20.01 -5.90 -5.67
N TYR A 198 -20.14 -4.71 -6.27
CA TYR A 198 -20.51 -3.47 -5.59
C TYR A 198 -21.81 -3.60 -4.79
N ARG A 199 -22.84 -4.20 -5.41
CA ARG A 199 -24.15 -4.41 -4.78
C ARG A 199 -24.09 -5.40 -3.62
N MET A 200 -23.33 -6.49 -3.75
CA MET A 200 -23.14 -7.46 -2.67
C MET A 200 -22.38 -6.85 -1.49
N TRP A 201 -21.39 -6.00 -1.78
CA TRP A 201 -20.66 -5.28 -0.74
C TRP A 201 -21.59 -4.35 0.05
N LEU A 202 -22.46 -3.60 -0.64
CA LEU A 202 -23.41 -2.68 0.01
C LEU A 202 -24.60 -3.36 0.71
N ASP A 203 -24.80 -4.68 0.54
CA ASP A 203 -25.90 -5.41 1.15
C ASP A 203 -25.60 -5.80 2.60
N TRP A 204 -25.49 -4.77 3.44
CA TRP A 204 -25.24 -4.95 4.86
C TRP A 204 -26.29 -5.77 5.60
N ASP A 205 -27.57 -5.70 5.20
CA ASP A 205 -28.64 -6.50 5.80
C ASP A 205 -28.36 -8.01 5.59
N ALA A 206 -27.94 -8.40 4.39
CA ALA A 206 -27.56 -9.78 4.10
C ALA A 206 -26.27 -10.19 4.82
N ARG A 207 -25.27 -9.31 4.84
CA ARG A 207 -23.97 -9.55 5.49
C ARG A 207 -24.11 -9.70 7.01
N ASP A 208 -24.86 -8.83 7.67
CA ASP A 208 -25.14 -8.92 9.11
C ASP A 208 -25.94 -10.18 9.46
N ALA A 209 -26.86 -10.60 8.59
CA ALA A 209 -27.61 -11.83 8.78
C ALA A 209 -26.73 -13.09 8.65
N ALA A 210 -25.70 -13.05 7.79
CA ALA A 210 -24.71 -14.12 7.63
C ALA A 210 -23.66 -14.12 8.75
N GLY A 211 -23.32 -12.94 9.29
CA GLY A 211 -22.30 -12.79 10.32
C GLY A 211 -20.94 -13.30 9.86
N ILE A 212 -20.36 -14.24 10.63
CA ILE A 212 -19.06 -14.87 10.30
C ILE A 212 -19.21 -16.25 9.64
N GLU A 213 -20.43 -16.72 9.39
CA GLU A 213 -20.62 -18.09 8.87
C GLU A 213 -19.92 -18.33 7.52
N PRO A 214 -19.87 -17.37 6.56
CA PRO A 214 -19.11 -17.54 5.33
C PRO A 214 -17.62 -17.84 5.55
N LEU A 215 -17.01 -17.28 6.60
CA LEU A 215 -15.61 -17.55 6.95
C LEU A 215 -15.40 -18.99 7.44
N ARG A 216 -16.40 -19.58 8.12
CA ARG A 216 -16.26 -20.94 8.67
C ARG A 216 -16.00 -21.98 7.59
N ASP A 217 -16.66 -21.85 6.45
CA ASP A 217 -16.47 -22.76 5.31
C ASP A 217 -15.05 -22.66 4.73
N VAL A 218 -14.46 -21.46 4.75
CA VAL A 218 -13.08 -21.22 4.30
C VAL A 218 -12.05 -21.85 5.24
N ILE A 219 -12.19 -21.65 6.56
CA ILE A 219 -11.19 -22.11 7.53
C ILE A 219 -11.36 -23.57 7.97
N GLN A 220 -12.50 -24.20 7.69
CA GLN A 220 -12.77 -25.57 8.15
C GLN A 220 -11.69 -26.59 7.73
N PRO A 221 -11.16 -26.58 6.49
CA PRO A 221 -10.08 -27.48 6.10
C PRO A 221 -8.82 -27.32 6.97
N LEU A 222 -8.47 -26.09 7.36
CA LEU A 222 -7.35 -25.82 8.29
C LEU A 222 -7.62 -26.37 9.68
N LEU A 223 -8.86 -26.22 10.18
CA LEU A 223 -9.23 -26.72 11.51
C LEU A 223 -9.16 -28.26 11.61
N ASP A 224 -9.37 -28.96 10.50
CA ASP A 224 -9.30 -30.42 10.40
C ASP A 224 -7.86 -30.99 10.32
N VAL A 225 -6.85 -30.11 10.26
CA VAL A 225 -5.42 -30.49 10.29
C VAL A 225 -4.99 -30.88 11.70
N HIS A 226 -4.45 -32.09 11.88
CA HIS A 226 -4.03 -32.63 13.19
C HIS A 226 -2.63 -33.27 13.19
N ASN A 227 -1.91 -33.22 12.07
CA ASN A 227 -0.53 -33.70 11.91
C ASN A 227 0.06 -33.08 10.62
N LEU A 228 1.37 -33.23 10.43
CA LEU A 228 2.05 -32.70 9.24
C LEU A 228 1.57 -33.30 7.92
N ASP A 229 1.19 -34.58 7.87
CA ASP A 229 0.68 -35.18 6.60
C ASP A 229 -0.59 -34.45 6.14
N GLN A 230 -1.47 -34.09 7.08
CA GLN A 230 -2.67 -33.30 6.79
C GLN A 230 -2.35 -31.84 6.47
N MET A 231 -1.34 -31.25 7.13
CA MET A 231 -0.87 -29.90 6.79
C MET A 231 -0.30 -29.86 5.37
N THR A 232 0.51 -30.86 4.99
CA THR A 232 1.08 -30.95 3.63
C THR A 232 -0.03 -31.09 2.60
N TYR A 233 -1.05 -31.91 2.88
CA TYR A 233 -2.22 -32.01 2.02
C TYR A 233 -2.94 -30.66 1.89
N TYR A 234 -3.21 -29.98 3.01
CA TYR A 234 -3.83 -28.66 3.02
C TYR A 234 -3.04 -27.61 2.22
N LEU A 235 -1.72 -27.60 2.33
CA LEU A 235 -0.88 -26.62 1.61
C LEU A 235 -0.75 -26.94 0.12
N SER A 236 -0.93 -28.20 -0.29
CA SER A 236 -0.69 -28.67 -1.66
C SER A 236 -1.97 -28.97 -2.46
N ASP A 237 -3.15 -28.89 -1.84
CA ASP A 237 -4.42 -29.14 -2.51
C ASP A 237 -4.87 -27.89 -3.27
N PRO A 238 -5.16 -27.97 -4.59
CA PRO A 238 -5.54 -26.81 -5.38
C PRO A 238 -6.68 -25.99 -4.77
N ASP A 239 -7.67 -26.62 -4.14
CA ASP A 239 -8.82 -25.90 -3.58
C ASP A 239 -8.40 -25.05 -2.37
N THR A 240 -7.47 -25.51 -1.54
CA THR A 240 -7.01 -24.78 -0.34
C THR A 240 -5.81 -23.87 -0.60
N THR A 241 -4.90 -24.26 -1.51
CA THR A 241 -3.79 -23.40 -1.97
C THR A 241 -4.30 -22.09 -2.58
N ILE A 242 -5.46 -22.14 -3.25
CA ILE A 242 -6.08 -20.97 -3.90
C ILE A 242 -6.93 -20.14 -2.91
N ARG A 243 -7.59 -20.80 -1.95
CA ARG A 243 -8.61 -20.16 -1.08
C ARG A 243 -8.08 -19.62 0.24
N ALA A 244 -6.96 -20.14 0.73
CA ALA A 244 -6.37 -19.73 2.00
C ALA A 244 -5.06 -18.99 1.79
N LEU A 245 -4.65 -18.20 2.79
CA LEU A 245 -3.34 -17.57 2.76
C LEU A 245 -2.23 -18.62 2.80
N PRO A 246 -1.36 -18.69 1.79
CA PRO A 246 -0.33 -19.72 1.75
C PRO A 246 0.84 -19.33 2.67
N LEU A 247 1.56 -20.33 3.18
CA LEU A 247 2.88 -20.13 3.80
C LEU A 247 3.95 -19.72 2.77
N CYS A 248 3.59 -19.39 1.52
CA CYS A 248 4.50 -19.03 0.43
C CYS A 248 3.73 -18.31 -0.69
N GLY A 249 4.22 -17.15 -1.15
CA GLY A 249 3.70 -16.52 -2.35
C GLY A 249 4.35 -17.09 -3.62
N ALA A 250 3.56 -17.27 -4.68
CA ALA A 250 4.09 -17.65 -5.99
C ALA A 250 3.32 -16.97 -7.13
N PHE A 251 4.05 -16.39 -8.08
CA PHE A 251 3.45 -15.68 -9.22
C PHE A 251 4.32 -15.75 -10.47
N THR A 252 3.72 -15.58 -11.64
CA THR A 252 4.40 -15.61 -12.94
C THR A 252 4.65 -14.19 -13.42
N ALA A 253 5.89 -13.87 -13.79
CA ALA A 253 6.27 -12.58 -14.36
C ALA A 253 7.50 -12.71 -15.27
N ALA A 254 7.87 -11.63 -15.97
CA ALA A 254 9.03 -11.61 -16.87
C ALA A 254 10.32 -12.01 -16.14
N ASN A 255 11.08 -12.95 -16.71
CA ASN A 255 12.35 -13.41 -16.14
C ASN A 255 13.42 -12.30 -16.28
N PRO A 256 14.05 -11.83 -15.18
CA PRO A 256 15.02 -10.75 -15.26
C PRO A 256 16.28 -11.16 -16.02
N ASN A 257 16.54 -12.46 -16.18
CA ASN A 257 17.69 -12.97 -16.94
C ASN A 257 17.36 -13.27 -18.41
N ASP A 258 16.08 -13.25 -18.78
CA ASP A 258 15.55 -13.45 -20.13
C ASP A 258 14.15 -12.82 -20.26
N ALA A 259 14.11 -11.49 -20.35
CA ALA A 259 12.88 -10.69 -20.25
C ALA A 259 11.89 -10.88 -21.42
N ASP A 260 12.16 -11.82 -22.34
CA ASP A 260 11.20 -12.27 -23.35
C ASP A 260 10.32 -13.42 -22.87
N ASN A 261 10.69 -14.10 -21.78
CA ASN A 261 10.00 -15.28 -21.29
C ASN A 261 9.62 -15.11 -19.82
N ASN A 262 8.48 -15.67 -19.44
CA ASN A 262 8.05 -15.67 -18.05
C ASN A 262 8.85 -16.67 -17.20
N ALA A 263 8.95 -16.39 -15.91
CA ALA A 263 9.41 -17.28 -14.85
C ALA A 263 8.45 -17.22 -13.65
N VAL A 264 8.49 -18.25 -12.81
CA VAL A 264 7.72 -18.28 -11.56
C VAL A 264 8.57 -17.73 -10.43
N TYR A 265 8.12 -16.66 -9.81
CA TYR A 265 8.70 -16.07 -8.61
C TYR A 265 8.15 -16.78 -7.38
N ILE A 266 9.02 -16.98 -6.39
CA ILE A 266 8.69 -17.59 -5.10
C ILE A 266 9.11 -16.61 -4.00
N THR A 267 8.16 -16.22 -3.15
CA THR A 267 8.35 -15.23 -2.09
C THR A 267 7.94 -15.80 -0.73
N PRO A 268 8.49 -15.24 0.36
CA PRO A 268 7.91 -15.46 1.69
C PRO A 268 6.44 -15.05 1.76
N PRO A 269 5.68 -15.55 2.75
CA PRO A 269 4.32 -15.06 3.00
C PRO A 269 4.34 -13.66 3.62
N SER A 270 3.21 -12.96 3.57
CA SER A 270 3.06 -11.66 4.24
C SER A 270 3.05 -11.79 5.75
N LEU A 271 3.56 -10.78 6.44
CA LEU A 271 3.51 -10.71 7.89
C LEU A 271 2.33 -9.83 8.36
N VAL A 272 1.67 -10.17 9.47
CA VAL A 272 0.64 -9.39 10.17
C VAL A 272 1.15 -7.99 10.54
N PHE A 273 2.44 -7.87 10.88
CA PHE A 273 3.11 -6.58 11.13
C PHE A 273 3.91 -6.07 9.91
N SER A 274 3.73 -6.70 8.75
CA SER A 274 4.29 -6.35 7.43
C SER A 274 5.81 -6.40 7.30
N ASP A 275 6.58 -5.57 8.00
CA ASP A 275 8.05 -5.48 7.87
C ASP A 275 8.78 -6.35 8.93
N PRO A 276 9.69 -7.25 8.53
CA PRO A 276 10.56 -7.99 9.45
C PRO A 276 11.30 -7.13 10.48
N MET A 277 11.65 -5.88 10.14
CA MET A 277 12.31 -4.94 11.03
C MET A 277 11.54 -4.74 12.35
N TYR A 278 10.21 -4.83 12.35
CA TYR A 278 9.43 -4.67 13.57
C TYR A 278 9.68 -5.77 14.58
N TYR A 279 10.10 -6.97 14.16
CA TYR A 279 10.28 -8.13 15.05
C TYR A 279 11.64 -8.13 15.75
N ASP A 280 12.67 -7.49 15.17
CA ASP A 280 14.00 -7.38 15.77
C ASP A 280 14.00 -6.67 17.14
N TYR A 281 12.99 -5.84 17.38
CA TYR A 281 12.84 -5.05 18.60
C TYR A 281 11.85 -5.67 19.59
N LEU A 282 11.26 -6.81 19.26
CA LEU A 282 10.19 -7.41 20.03
C LEU A 282 10.63 -8.74 20.63
N GLU A 283 10.33 -8.92 21.92
CA GLU A 283 10.50 -10.23 22.56
C GLU A 283 9.36 -11.16 22.12
N ALA A 284 9.61 -12.46 21.96
CA ALA A 284 8.58 -13.44 21.57
C ALA A 284 7.37 -13.48 22.53
N ASP A 285 7.55 -13.06 23.79
CA ASP A 285 6.48 -12.96 24.79
C ASP A 285 5.77 -11.58 24.81
N SER A 286 6.10 -10.66 23.89
CA SER A 286 5.58 -9.29 23.87
C SER A 286 4.27 -9.10 23.08
N TRP A 287 3.64 -10.19 22.61
CA TRP A 287 2.39 -10.15 21.84
C TRP A 287 1.27 -9.33 22.52
N GLU A 288 1.19 -9.34 23.86
CA GLU A 288 0.22 -8.54 24.64
C GLU A 288 0.46 -7.01 24.52
N THR A 289 1.68 -6.62 24.17
CA THR A 289 2.07 -5.22 23.94
C THR A 289 1.94 -4.80 22.48
N GLN A 290 1.39 -5.68 21.62
CA GLN A 290 1.04 -5.42 20.22
C GLN A 290 -0.48 -5.31 20.00
N PRO A 291 -1.18 -4.39 20.69
CA PRO A 291 -2.62 -4.45 20.87
C PRO A 291 -3.43 -4.29 19.58
N ARG A 292 -2.90 -3.72 18.51
CA ARG A 292 -3.74 -3.27 17.38
C ARG A 292 -4.27 -4.45 16.56
N TYR A 293 -3.38 -5.25 15.99
CA TYR A 293 -3.75 -6.43 15.21
C TYR A 293 -4.23 -7.59 16.08
N MET A 294 -3.54 -7.84 17.20
CA MET A 294 -3.87 -8.95 18.08
C MET A 294 -5.25 -8.79 18.72
N GLN A 295 -5.74 -7.55 18.93
CA GLN A 295 -7.10 -7.35 19.40
C GLN A 295 -8.18 -7.50 18.31
N ALA A 296 -7.86 -7.28 17.04
CA ALA A 296 -8.80 -7.54 15.94
C ALA A 296 -8.88 -9.05 15.66
N ALA A 297 -7.73 -9.72 15.58
CA ALA A 297 -7.67 -11.17 15.49
C ALA A 297 -8.35 -11.84 16.70
N GLY A 298 -8.07 -11.37 17.92
CA GLY A 298 -8.71 -11.87 19.14
C GLY A 298 -10.24 -11.74 19.12
N TYR A 299 -10.76 -10.62 18.62
CA TYR A 299 -12.21 -10.44 18.44
C TYR A 299 -12.80 -11.47 17.47
N MET A 300 -12.13 -11.73 16.34
CA MET A 300 -12.58 -12.75 15.39
C MET A 300 -12.51 -14.16 15.97
N LEU A 301 -11.45 -14.48 16.70
CA LEU A 301 -11.30 -15.77 17.38
C LEU A 301 -12.42 -16.00 18.41
N GLU A 302 -12.81 -14.97 19.18
CA GLU A 302 -13.96 -15.05 20.09
C GLU A 302 -15.27 -15.33 19.36
N ARG A 303 -15.49 -14.66 18.22
CA ARG A 303 -16.65 -14.87 17.36
C ARG A 303 -16.68 -16.31 16.80
N LEU A 304 -15.52 -16.88 16.50
CA LEU A 304 -15.38 -18.28 16.08
C LEU A 304 -15.62 -19.29 17.21
N GLY A 305 -15.49 -18.86 18.47
CA GLY A 305 -15.76 -19.65 19.66
C GLY A 305 -14.54 -19.93 20.54
N TYR A 306 -13.36 -19.40 20.17
CA TYR A 306 -12.13 -19.49 20.96
C TYR A 306 -12.16 -18.44 22.07
N LEU A 307 -12.14 -18.86 23.33
CA LEU A 307 -12.31 -17.97 24.48
C LEU A 307 -11.13 -18.09 25.45
N ASP A 308 -10.91 -17.03 26.23
CA ASP A 308 -9.97 -16.98 27.34
C ASP A 308 -8.57 -17.50 26.95
N GLU A 309 -8.06 -18.52 27.66
CA GLU A 309 -6.72 -19.09 27.47
C GLU A 309 -6.51 -19.68 26.06
N GLU A 310 -7.56 -20.20 25.42
CA GLU A 310 -7.43 -20.79 24.08
C GLU A 310 -7.20 -19.71 23.00
N ARG A 311 -7.93 -18.60 23.09
CA ARG A 311 -7.74 -17.43 22.22
C ARG A 311 -6.33 -16.87 22.37
N ASP A 312 -5.90 -16.66 23.62
CA ASP A 312 -4.60 -16.06 23.92
C ASP A 312 -3.44 -16.95 23.48
N GLN A 313 -3.61 -18.27 23.58
CA GLN A 313 -2.61 -19.23 23.09
C GLN A 313 -2.49 -19.18 21.56
N ILE A 314 -3.60 -19.10 20.82
CA ILE A 314 -3.56 -18.95 19.35
C ILE A 314 -2.83 -17.66 18.94
N LEU A 315 -3.17 -16.52 19.57
CA LEU A 315 -2.50 -15.25 19.26
C LEU A 315 -1.00 -15.31 19.57
N LYS A 316 -0.64 -15.88 20.72
CA LYS A 316 0.76 -16.07 21.12
C LYS A 316 1.53 -16.96 20.14
N ASP A 317 0.94 -18.09 19.75
CA ASP A 317 1.58 -19.06 18.87
C ASP A 317 1.75 -18.51 17.45
N SER A 318 0.75 -17.79 16.94
CA SER A 318 0.83 -17.04 15.68
C SER A 318 2.00 -16.06 15.72
N TYR A 319 2.07 -15.23 16.77
CA TYR A 319 3.10 -14.22 16.91
C TYR A 319 4.51 -14.82 17.05
N ALA A 320 4.65 -15.90 17.82
CA ALA A 320 5.92 -16.59 17.98
C ALA A 320 6.41 -17.21 16.67
N PHE A 321 5.52 -17.84 15.91
CA PHE A 321 5.84 -18.38 14.59
C PHE A 321 6.35 -17.29 13.65
N GLU A 322 5.66 -16.16 13.67
CA GLU A 322 5.98 -15.02 12.82
C GLU A 322 7.32 -14.38 13.18
N CYS A 323 7.66 -14.24 14.47
CA CYS A 323 9.00 -13.84 14.91
C CYS A 323 10.09 -14.77 14.38
N GLU A 324 9.85 -16.09 14.39
CA GLU A 324 10.81 -17.08 13.92
C GLU A 324 11.02 -16.98 12.39
N MET A 325 9.96 -16.74 11.61
CA MET A 325 10.07 -16.51 10.16
C MET A 325 10.72 -15.16 9.82
N ALA A 326 10.27 -14.08 10.46
CA ALA A 326 10.71 -12.71 10.17
C ALA A 326 12.23 -12.53 10.33
N ALA A 327 12.86 -13.24 11.26
CA ALA A 327 14.31 -13.21 11.47
C ALA A 327 15.13 -13.71 10.26
N HIS A 328 14.48 -14.31 9.27
CA HIS A 328 15.07 -14.86 8.04
C HIS A 328 14.48 -14.26 6.76
N MET A 329 13.78 -13.13 6.89
CA MET A 329 13.19 -12.39 5.79
C MET A 329 13.88 -11.03 5.60
N MET A 330 13.91 -10.54 4.37
CA MET A 330 14.44 -9.21 4.04
C MET A 330 13.51 -8.10 4.55
N THR A 331 14.07 -7.06 5.16
CA THR A 331 13.31 -5.87 5.56
C THR A 331 12.87 -5.04 4.35
N THR A 332 11.94 -4.10 4.54
CA THR A 332 11.58 -3.13 3.49
C THR A 332 12.80 -2.33 3.00
N GLU A 333 13.72 -1.98 3.92
CA GLU A 333 14.96 -1.30 3.57
C GLU A 333 15.86 -2.15 2.66
N GLU A 334 15.96 -3.44 2.94
CA GLU A 334 16.75 -4.36 2.13
C GLU A 334 16.13 -4.63 0.76
N HIS A 335 14.80 -4.66 0.66
CA HIS A 335 14.08 -4.76 -0.62
C HIS A 335 14.22 -3.49 -1.46
N SER A 336 14.40 -2.34 -0.82
CA SER A 336 14.58 -1.03 -1.48
C SER A 336 16.03 -0.71 -1.84
N ALA A 337 17.00 -1.49 -1.34
CA ALA A 337 18.42 -1.26 -1.57
C ALA A 337 18.80 -1.42 -3.06
N GLU A 338 19.82 -0.67 -3.52
CA GLU A 338 20.30 -0.70 -4.91
C GLU A 338 20.63 -2.13 -5.40
N ASP A 339 21.13 -3.02 -4.55
CA ASP A 339 21.49 -4.39 -4.94
C ASP A 339 20.35 -5.42 -4.80
N SER A 340 19.15 -4.98 -4.39
CA SER A 340 17.97 -5.85 -4.16
C SER A 340 17.63 -6.73 -5.36
N SER A 341 17.63 -6.18 -6.58
CA SER A 341 17.35 -6.95 -7.81
C SER A 341 18.35 -8.07 -8.08
N ILE A 342 19.57 -7.97 -7.53
CA ILE A 342 20.59 -9.02 -7.61
C ILE A 342 20.38 -10.03 -6.48
N ARG A 343 20.10 -9.56 -5.25
CA ARG A 343 19.87 -10.40 -4.06
C ARG A 343 18.66 -11.31 -4.20
N THR A 344 17.59 -10.82 -4.83
CA THR A 344 16.32 -11.53 -5.01
C THR A 344 16.26 -12.36 -6.31
N ASN A 345 17.28 -12.26 -7.17
CA ASN A 345 17.36 -13.03 -8.41
C ASN A 345 18.15 -14.33 -8.21
N ASN A 346 17.52 -15.32 -7.56
CA ASN A 346 18.11 -16.65 -7.34
C ASN A 346 17.40 -17.71 -8.20
N PRO A 347 17.81 -17.89 -9.48
CA PRO A 347 17.17 -18.87 -10.36
C PRO A 347 17.41 -20.31 -9.88
N ARG A 348 16.39 -21.15 -10.02
CA ARG A 348 16.35 -22.58 -9.68
C ARG A 348 15.62 -23.36 -10.76
N SER A 349 15.99 -24.63 -10.91
CA SER A 349 15.14 -25.62 -11.56
C SER A 349 14.18 -26.24 -10.54
N TYR A 350 13.09 -26.85 -10.99
CA TYR A 350 12.20 -27.62 -10.11
C TYR A 350 12.96 -28.67 -9.27
N ALA A 351 13.96 -29.33 -9.86
CA ALA A 351 14.77 -30.33 -9.16
C ALA A 351 15.65 -29.74 -8.04
N ASP A 352 16.09 -28.50 -8.20
CA ASP A 352 16.80 -27.78 -7.13
C ASP A 352 15.83 -27.50 -5.98
N LEU A 353 14.61 -27.03 -6.27
CA LEU A 353 13.57 -26.79 -5.25
C LEU A 353 13.18 -28.07 -4.49
N VAL A 354 13.01 -29.21 -5.17
CA VAL A 354 12.77 -30.51 -4.53
C VAL A 354 13.88 -30.86 -3.52
N THR A 355 15.11 -30.39 -3.76
CA THR A 355 16.25 -30.63 -2.88
C THR A 355 16.33 -29.59 -1.75
N GLU A 356 16.09 -28.30 -2.06
CA GLU A 356 16.23 -27.17 -1.14
C GLU A 356 15.07 -27.02 -0.15
N GLN A 357 13.85 -27.45 -0.52
CA GLN A 357 12.67 -27.33 0.35
C GLN A 357 12.76 -28.12 1.66
N GLY A 358 13.63 -29.15 1.69
CA GLY A 358 13.73 -30.10 2.81
C GLY A 358 12.39 -30.74 3.15
N ASP A 359 11.92 -30.54 4.38
CA ASP A 359 10.64 -31.09 4.86
C ASP A 359 9.43 -30.19 4.53
N PHE A 360 9.66 -28.91 4.20
CA PHE A 360 8.60 -27.97 3.82
C PHE A 360 8.03 -28.32 2.42
N PRO A 361 6.69 -28.37 2.22
CA PRO A 361 6.09 -28.90 1.00
C PRO A 361 6.01 -27.89 -0.14
N LEU A 362 7.03 -27.04 -0.35
CA LEU A 362 7.04 -25.98 -1.37
C LEU A 362 6.61 -26.46 -2.76
N THR A 363 7.18 -27.57 -3.22
CA THR A 363 6.88 -28.15 -4.55
C THR A 363 5.45 -28.64 -4.66
N GLY A 364 4.88 -29.18 -3.58
CA GLY A 364 3.45 -29.52 -3.53
C GLY A 364 2.54 -28.29 -3.63
N MET A 365 2.95 -27.17 -3.00
CA MET A 365 2.22 -25.90 -3.14
C MET A 365 2.26 -25.37 -4.58
N LEU A 366 3.42 -25.46 -5.24
CA LEU A 366 3.57 -25.08 -6.65
C LEU A 366 2.72 -25.96 -7.57
N GLU A 367 2.65 -27.27 -7.31
CA GLU A 367 1.76 -28.20 -8.03
C GLU A 367 0.29 -27.88 -7.79
N GLY A 368 -0.10 -27.55 -6.55
CA GLY A 368 -1.45 -27.12 -6.20
C GLY A 368 -1.87 -25.85 -6.93
N ALA A 369 -0.93 -24.92 -7.14
CA ALA A 369 -1.14 -23.68 -7.88
C ALA A 369 -1.00 -23.83 -9.42
N GLY A 370 -0.62 -25.01 -9.94
CA GLY A 370 -0.40 -25.23 -11.37
C GLY A 370 0.87 -24.57 -11.94
N LEU A 371 1.88 -24.33 -11.10
CA LEU A 371 3.11 -23.61 -11.43
C LEU A 371 4.34 -24.52 -11.59
N GLU A 372 4.18 -25.83 -11.37
CA GLU A 372 5.26 -26.82 -11.29
C GLU A 372 6.04 -27.00 -12.60
N GLU A 373 5.39 -26.72 -13.75
CA GLU A 373 5.98 -26.92 -15.07
C GLU A 373 6.93 -25.79 -15.50
N SER A 374 7.10 -24.74 -14.70
CA SER A 374 7.99 -23.63 -15.05
C SER A 374 9.43 -24.09 -15.32
N GLU A 375 10.02 -23.61 -16.41
CA GLU A 375 11.42 -23.88 -16.74
C GLU A 375 12.39 -23.21 -15.76
N VAL A 376 12.01 -22.05 -15.21
CA VAL A 376 12.81 -21.25 -14.27
C VAL A 376 11.94 -20.80 -13.10
N PHE A 377 12.44 -21.04 -11.89
CA PHE A 377 11.89 -20.47 -10.67
C PHE A 377 12.86 -19.43 -10.11
N ILE A 378 12.37 -18.25 -9.75
CA ILE A 378 13.13 -17.19 -9.08
C ILE A 378 12.79 -17.22 -7.59
N LEU A 379 13.63 -17.87 -6.79
CA LEU A 379 13.48 -17.90 -5.33
C LEU A 379 14.00 -16.58 -4.74
N GLN A 380 13.11 -15.68 -4.33
CA GLN A 380 13.55 -14.34 -3.90
C GLN A 380 14.37 -14.39 -2.61
N GLU A 381 13.96 -15.21 -1.64
CA GLU A 381 14.59 -15.26 -0.32
C GLU A 381 14.95 -16.71 0.06
N PRO A 382 16.14 -17.21 -0.33
CA PRO A 382 16.56 -18.58 -0.01
C PRO A 382 16.73 -18.85 1.49
N GLU A 383 17.05 -17.83 2.29
CA GLU A 383 17.19 -17.97 3.75
C GLU A 383 15.84 -18.25 4.42
N TRP A 384 14.76 -17.61 3.95
CA TRP A 384 13.41 -17.91 4.38
C TRP A 384 13.02 -19.37 4.07
N LEU A 385 13.30 -19.88 2.87
CA LEU A 385 13.00 -21.28 2.54
C LEU A 385 13.77 -22.27 3.44
N ALA A 386 15.04 -21.98 3.73
CA ALA A 386 15.84 -22.78 4.65
C ALA A 386 15.25 -22.77 6.07
N CYS A 387 14.81 -21.60 6.56
CA CYS A 387 14.10 -21.46 7.83
C CYS A 387 12.81 -22.29 7.85
N MET A 388 11.98 -22.19 6.81
CA MET A 388 10.74 -22.97 6.71
C MET A 388 10.98 -24.48 6.70
N SER A 389 12.07 -24.95 6.09
CA SER A 389 12.45 -26.37 6.18
C SER A 389 12.76 -26.81 7.61
N GLU A 390 13.23 -25.92 8.49
CA GLU A 390 13.49 -26.23 9.90
C GLU A 390 12.22 -26.10 10.75
N LEU A 391 11.36 -25.12 10.44
CA LEU A 391 10.11 -24.87 11.15
C LEU A 391 8.98 -25.83 10.75
N TYR A 392 9.10 -26.56 9.63
CA TYR A 392 8.06 -27.50 9.19
C TYR A 392 8.16 -28.85 9.91
N ASP A 393 7.85 -28.86 11.21
CA ASP A 393 7.83 -30.07 12.03
C ASP A 393 6.59 -30.17 12.95
N GLU A 394 6.44 -31.32 13.65
CA GLU A 394 5.29 -31.58 14.53
C GLU A 394 5.31 -30.71 15.80
N GLU A 395 6.46 -30.15 16.21
CA GLU A 395 6.55 -29.24 17.35
C GLU A 395 6.01 -27.85 17.00
N HIS A 396 6.12 -27.45 15.74
CA HIS A 396 5.64 -26.15 15.23
C HIS A 396 4.25 -26.24 14.58
N LEU A 397 3.63 -27.42 14.48
CA LEU A 397 2.33 -27.57 13.82
C LEU A 397 1.25 -26.63 14.37
N ASP A 398 1.11 -26.56 15.70
CA ASP A 398 0.10 -25.69 16.32
C ASP A 398 0.39 -24.19 16.06
N LYS A 399 1.67 -23.82 16.00
CA LYS A 399 2.12 -22.46 15.64
C LYS A 399 1.83 -22.10 14.19
N MET A 400 2.12 -23.01 13.24
CA MET A 400 1.77 -22.86 11.83
C MET A 400 0.27 -22.69 11.65
N LYS A 401 -0.53 -23.54 12.30
CA LYS A 401 -2.00 -23.44 12.27
C LYS A 401 -2.51 -22.13 12.85
N ALA A 402 -1.90 -21.67 13.95
CA ALA A 402 -2.28 -20.42 14.58
C ALA A 402 -2.00 -19.22 13.68
N TYR A 403 -0.83 -19.17 13.03
CA TYR A 403 -0.48 -18.13 12.06
C TYR A 403 -1.44 -18.10 10.88
N LEU A 404 -1.74 -19.25 10.27
CA LEU A 404 -2.68 -19.35 9.17
C LEU A 404 -4.09 -18.89 9.58
N LEU A 405 -4.56 -19.34 10.74
CA LEU A 405 -5.88 -18.95 11.25
C LEU A 405 -5.96 -17.45 11.55
N VAL A 406 -4.95 -16.86 12.20
CA VAL A 406 -4.90 -15.42 12.50
C VAL A 406 -4.87 -14.60 11.20
N SER A 407 -4.11 -15.06 10.21
CA SER A 407 -4.03 -14.39 8.90
C SER A 407 -5.37 -14.43 8.17
N ASP A 408 -6.01 -15.60 8.09
CA ASP A 408 -7.33 -15.76 7.45
C ASP A 408 -8.40 -14.91 8.13
N VAL A 409 -8.47 -14.90 9.48
CA VAL A 409 -9.52 -14.12 10.15
C VAL A 409 -9.35 -12.61 9.95
N LEU A 410 -8.11 -12.10 9.83
CA LEU A 410 -7.84 -10.70 9.56
C LEU A 410 -8.15 -10.32 8.11
N GLN A 411 -7.79 -11.19 7.16
CA GLN A 411 -8.02 -10.96 5.72
C GLN A 411 -9.50 -10.85 5.37
N PHE A 412 -10.36 -11.65 6.00
CA PHE A 412 -11.78 -11.70 5.67
C PHE A 412 -12.65 -10.64 6.39
N MET A 413 -12.09 -9.85 7.32
CA MET A 413 -12.90 -8.94 8.16
C MET A 413 -13.76 -7.94 7.37
N ASP A 414 -13.33 -7.52 6.18
CA ASP A 414 -14.06 -6.59 5.33
C ASP A 414 -15.13 -7.23 4.43
N LEU A 415 -15.19 -8.56 4.37
CA LEU A 415 -16.18 -9.33 3.59
C LEU A 415 -17.37 -9.80 4.43
N LEU A 416 -17.29 -9.68 5.76
CA LEU A 416 -18.26 -10.22 6.72
C LEU A 416 -19.26 -9.14 7.16
N ASP A 417 -19.68 -9.14 8.43
CA ASP A 417 -20.65 -8.18 8.96
C ASP A 417 -20.05 -6.80 9.31
N HIS A 418 -20.93 -5.86 9.68
CA HIS A 418 -20.50 -4.52 10.10
C HIS A 418 -19.54 -4.52 11.29
N ASP A 419 -19.71 -5.42 12.27
CA ASP A 419 -18.87 -5.40 13.47
C ASP A 419 -17.43 -5.80 13.12
N CYS A 420 -17.27 -6.80 12.24
CA CYS A 420 -15.98 -7.19 11.66
C CYS A 420 -15.35 -6.01 10.90
N TYR A 421 -16.10 -5.39 9.97
CA TYR A 421 -15.60 -4.27 9.17
C TYR A 421 -15.20 -3.07 10.05
N ASN A 422 -16.06 -2.66 10.99
CA ASN A 422 -15.78 -1.56 11.91
C ASN A 422 -14.53 -1.82 12.76
N ARG A 423 -14.28 -3.07 13.15
CA ARG A 423 -13.09 -3.45 13.91
C ARG A 423 -11.82 -3.34 13.06
N LYS A 424 -11.88 -3.72 11.78
CA LYS A 424 -10.79 -3.50 10.81
C LYS A 424 -10.50 -2.01 10.66
N ILE A 425 -11.53 -1.20 10.42
CA ILE A 425 -11.39 0.27 10.29
C ILE A 425 -10.82 0.90 11.56
N MET A 426 -11.24 0.45 12.74
CA MET A 426 -10.69 0.94 14.01
C MET A 426 -9.16 0.71 14.09
N VAL A 427 -8.69 -0.47 13.67
CA VAL A 427 -7.26 -0.78 13.65
C VAL A 427 -6.52 0.12 12.66
N GLN A 428 -7.05 0.28 11.45
CA GLN A 428 -6.51 1.19 10.42
C GLN A 428 -6.40 2.63 10.90
N ASN A 429 -7.45 3.14 11.56
CA ASN A 429 -7.49 4.49 12.12
C ASN A 429 -6.39 4.70 13.15
N VAL A 430 -6.20 3.75 14.06
CA VAL A 430 -5.15 3.86 15.09
C VAL A 430 -3.75 3.82 14.46
N LEU A 431 -3.56 3.03 13.41
CA LEU A 431 -2.26 2.86 12.75
C LEU A 431 -1.87 4.08 11.93
N SER A 432 -2.85 4.72 11.29
CA SER A 432 -2.64 5.89 10.45
C SER A 432 -2.89 7.23 11.14
N GLY A 433 -3.24 7.23 12.44
CA GLY A 433 -3.67 8.45 13.15
C GLY A 433 -4.99 9.06 12.64
N SER A 434 -5.66 8.40 11.68
CA SER A 434 -6.92 8.88 11.11
C SER A 434 -8.12 8.57 12.01
N SER A 435 -9.29 9.08 11.63
CA SER A 435 -10.53 8.83 12.37
C SER A 435 -11.74 8.73 11.46
N GLY A 436 -12.72 7.96 11.90
CA GLY A 436 -13.97 7.74 11.17
C GLY A 436 -13.83 6.69 10.08
N GLN A 437 -14.67 6.77 9.07
CA GLN A 437 -14.65 5.90 7.90
C GLN A 437 -15.20 6.68 6.71
N VAL A 438 -14.78 6.29 5.52
CA VAL A 438 -15.37 6.79 4.27
C VAL A 438 -16.84 6.32 4.15
N GLU A 439 -17.61 6.94 3.27
CA GLU A 439 -18.98 6.49 3.00
C GLU A 439 -18.97 5.07 2.41
N ASP A 440 -19.97 4.25 2.76
CA ASP A 440 -20.10 2.87 2.27
C ASP A 440 -19.99 2.75 0.76
N LYS A 441 -20.51 3.72 -0.01
CA LYS A 441 -20.40 3.73 -1.47
C LYS A 441 -18.97 3.85 -1.97
N LYS A 442 -18.15 4.64 -1.29
CA LYS A 442 -16.73 4.80 -1.59
C LYS A 442 -15.96 3.55 -1.16
N ALA A 443 -16.20 3.04 0.05
CA ALA A 443 -15.59 1.78 0.49
C ALA A 443 -15.95 0.57 -0.42
N ALA A 444 -17.19 0.50 -0.91
CA ALA A 444 -17.61 -0.49 -1.89
C ALA A 444 -16.90 -0.31 -3.24
N CYS A 445 -16.70 0.94 -3.67
CA CYS A 445 -15.95 1.26 -4.89
C CYS A 445 -14.50 0.81 -4.77
N ASP A 446 -13.85 1.09 -3.65
CA ASP A 446 -12.46 0.68 -3.36
C ASP A 446 -12.35 -0.84 -3.30
N ALA A 447 -13.35 -1.50 -2.72
CA ALA A 447 -13.41 -2.95 -2.69
C ALA A 447 -13.50 -3.52 -4.11
N VAL A 448 -14.33 -2.95 -5.00
CA VAL A 448 -14.39 -3.37 -6.42
C VAL A 448 -13.05 -3.14 -7.10
N ASP A 449 -12.49 -1.94 -6.99
CA ASP A 449 -11.23 -1.58 -7.66
C ASP A 449 -10.07 -2.50 -7.25
N SER A 450 -10.04 -2.90 -5.97
CA SER A 450 -8.99 -3.78 -5.43
C SER A 450 -9.01 -5.21 -5.98
N VAL A 451 -10.16 -5.74 -6.42
CA VAL A 451 -10.28 -7.15 -6.87
C VAL A 451 -10.73 -7.31 -8.32
N LEU A 452 -11.34 -6.29 -8.91
CA LEU A 452 -11.84 -6.24 -10.28
C LEU A 452 -11.33 -4.97 -10.99
N GLY A 453 -10.16 -4.48 -10.59
CA GLY A 453 -9.52 -3.29 -11.15
C GLY A 453 -9.38 -3.32 -12.68
N PRO A 454 -8.94 -4.44 -13.29
CA PRO A 454 -8.89 -4.56 -14.75
C PRO A 454 -10.27 -4.41 -15.41
N GLU A 455 -11.29 -5.11 -14.91
CA GLU A 455 -12.66 -5.05 -15.46
C GLU A 455 -13.28 -3.66 -15.27
N LEU A 456 -13.08 -3.06 -14.10
CA LEU A 456 -13.54 -1.69 -13.82
C LEU A 456 -12.81 -0.68 -14.72
N GLY A 457 -11.52 -0.90 -14.95
CA GLY A 457 -10.68 -0.08 -15.80
C GLY A 457 -11.07 -0.10 -17.26
N ASP A 458 -11.53 -1.24 -17.77
CA ASP A 458 -12.04 -1.33 -19.15
C ASP A 458 -13.33 -0.54 -19.33
N VAL A 459 -14.24 -0.67 -18.36
CA VAL A 459 -15.48 0.12 -18.36
C VAL A 459 -15.17 1.61 -18.19
N TYR A 460 -14.20 1.97 -17.35
CA TYR A 460 -13.73 3.34 -17.18
C TYR A 460 -13.12 3.91 -18.46
N ALA A 461 -12.27 3.13 -19.14
CA ALA A 461 -11.63 3.51 -20.39
C ALA A 461 -12.65 3.78 -21.50
N GLU A 462 -13.62 2.87 -21.70
CA GLU A 462 -14.70 3.05 -22.67
C GLU A 462 -15.61 4.25 -22.33
N THR A 463 -15.72 4.62 -21.05
CA THR A 463 -16.63 5.68 -20.61
C THR A 463 -16.00 7.08 -20.64
N TYR A 464 -14.76 7.24 -20.18
CA TYR A 464 -14.19 8.55 -19.86
C TYR A 464 -12.97 8.95 -20.71
N ILE A 465 -12.29 8.00 -21.36
CA ILE A 465 -11.07 8.31 -22.11
C ILE A 465 -11.42 8.87 -23.49
N THR A 466 -10.69 9.92 -23.90
CA THR A 466 -10.87 10.56 -25.21
C THR A 466 -9.55 10.63 -25.98
N ASP A 467 -9.63 10.57 -27.32
CA ASP A 467 -8.48 10.71 -28.23
C ASP A 467 -7.68 12.00 -28.03
N ARG A 468 -8.31 13.05 -27.47
CA ARG A 468 -7.65 14.34 -27.26
C ARG A 468 -6.63 14.27 -26.14
N THR A 469 -7.02 13.76 -24.98
CA THR A 469 -6.12 13.66 -23.82
C THR A 469 -4.89 12.84 -24.16
N ARG A 470 -5.08 11.69 -24.83
CA ARG A 470 -4.00 10.83 -25.31
C ARG A 470 -3.01 11.61 -26.18
N ARG A 471 -3.50 12.33 -27.20
CA ARG A 471 -2.65 13.13 -28.10
C ARG A 471 -1.85 14.20 -27.36
N ASP A 472 -2.51 15.00 -26.55
CA ASP A 472 -1.89 16.15 -25.89
C ASP A 472 -0.76 15.72 -24.93
N VAL A 473 -0.92 14.56 -24.27
CA VAL A 473 0.11 13.98 -23.38
C VAL A 473 1.22 13.29 -24.17
N THR A 474 0.91 12.61 -25.27
CA THR A 474 1.94 12.03 -26.16
C THR A 474 2.85 13.11 -26.74
N GLU A 475 2.31 14.26 -27.18
CA GLU A 475 3.12 15.38 -27.68
C GLU A 475 4.09 15.90 -26.61
N LEU A 476 3.65 15.97 -25.35
CA LEU A 476 4.52 16.34 -24.22
C LEU A 476 5.62 15.30 -23.98
N ILE A 477 5.28 14.00 -24.05
CA ILE A 477 6.28 12.92 -23.88
C ILE A 477 7.34 13.00 -24.97
N ASP A 478 6.98 13.29 -26.21
CA ASP A 478 7.93 13.46 -27.31
C ASP A 478 8.94 14.59 -27.02
N ASP A 479 8.47 15.74 -26.52
CA ASP A 479 9.35 16.86 -26.11
C ASP A 479 10.32 16.44 -24.99
N VAL A 480 9.83 15.65 -24.02
CA VAL A 480 10.64 15.15 -22.90
C VAL A 480 11.68 14.14 -23.37
N LEU A 481 11.34 13.22 -24.28
CA LEU A 481 12.26 12.24 -24.85
C LEU A 481 13.38 12.92 -25.65
N ASP A 482 13.04 13.94 -26.45
CA ASP A 482 14.01 14.72 -27.21
C ASP A 482 15.03 15.42 -26.29
N GLU A 483 14.58 16.04 -25.19
CA GLU A 483 15.48 16.67 -24.23
C GLU A 483 16.28 15.64 -23.43
N TYR A 484 15.68 14.48 -23.08
CA TYR A 484 16.40 13.39 -22.43
C TYR A 484 17.54 12.86 -23.31
N HIS A 485 17.30 12.71 -24.61
CA HIS A 485 18.34 12.36 -25.57
C HIS A 485 19.47 13.40 -25.56
N ALA A 486 19.16 14.70 -25.48
CA ALA A 486 20.16 15.76 -25.37
C ALA A 486 20.92 15.73 -24.02
N MET A 487 20.25 15.40 -22.92
CA MET A 487 20.84 15.23 -21.60
C MET A 487 21.83 14.07 -21.57
N LEU A 488 21.44 12.89 -22.06
CA LEU A 488 22.33 11.73 -22.18
C LEU A 488 23.50 12.03 -23.13
N GLN A 489 23.23 12.68 -24.26
CA GLN A 489 24.27 13.04 -25.23
C GLN A 489 25.29 14.03 -24.66
N SER A 490 24.94 14.85 -23.67
CA SER A 490 25.82 15.84 -23.04
C SER A 490 26.39 15.43 -21.68
N ALA A 491 25.99 14.29 -21.13
CA ALA A 491 26.50 13.76 -19.87
C ALA A 491 28.02 13.51 -19.95
N ASP A 492 28.83 14.36 -19.31
CA ASP A 492 30.30 14.35 -19.44
C ASP A 492 30.98 13.24 -18.62
N PHE A 493 30.25 12.66 -17.68
CA PHE A 493 30.76 11.62 -16.79
C PHE A 493 30.75 10.23 -17.43
N LEU A 494 29.89 10.02 -18.45
CA LEU A 494 29.74 8.77 -19.19
C LEU A 494 30.78 8.63 -20.30
N SER A 495 31.41 7.45 -20.40
CA SER A 495 32.15 7.06 -21.60
C SER A 495 31.23 6.93 -22.84
N ASP A 496 31.83 6.95 -24.04
CA ASP A 496 31.08 6.80 -25.30
C ASP A 496 30.29 5.47 -25.36
N GLY A 497 30.80 4.41 -24.74
CA GLY A 497 30.15 3.10 -24.72
C GLY A 497 28.89 3.09 -23.85
N THR A 498 29.00 3.49 -22.59
CA THR A 498 27.86 3.57 -21.66
C THR A 498 26.81 4.57 -22.15
N ARG A 499 27.24 5.69 -22.75
CA ARG A 499 26.34 6.67 -23.38
C ARG A 499 25.52 6.05 -24.52
N ALA A 500 26.16 5.24 -25.37
CA ALA A 500 25.46 4.59 -26.48
C ALA A 500 24.43 3.56 -26.00
N GLU A 501 24.72 2.81 -24.92
CA GLU A 501 23.76 1.89 -24.30
C GLU A 501 22.60 2.64 -23.64
N ALA A 502 22.86 3.76 -22.95
CA ALA A 502 21.81 4.60 -22.36
C ALA A 502 20.87 5.18 -23.43
N ILE A 503 21.42 5.68 -24.55
CA ILE A 503 20.62 6.15 -25.70
C ILE A 503 19.83 5.01 -26.30
N LYS A 504 20.46 3.83 -26.50
CA LYS A 504 19.75 2.64 -27.00
C LYS A 504 18.59 2.24 -26.09
N LYS A 505 18.77 2.33 -24.76
CA LYS A 505 17.69 2.08 -23.79
C LYS A 505 16.55 3.08 -23.93
N LEU A 506 16.86 4.37 -24.04
CA LEU A 506 15.87 5.42 -24.30
C LEU A 506 15.11 5.19 -25.62
N ASP A 507 15.84 4.86 -26.70
CA ASP A 507 15.28 4.63 -28.04
C ASP A 507 14.33 3.41 -28.10
N ASN A 508 14.40 2.50 -27.12
CA ASN A 508 13.54 1.31 -26.99
C ASN A 508 12.58 1.43 -25.79
N LEU A 509 12.42 2.62 -25.21
CA LEU A 509 11.45 2.85 -24.15
C LEU A 509 10.03 2.74 -24.72
N THR A 510 9.20 1.89 -24.10
CA THR A 510 7.80 1.73 -24.47
C THR A 510 6.97 2.78 -23.76
N ILE A 511 6.10 3.49 -24.51
CA ILE A 511 5.29 4.59 -23.98
C ILE A 511 3.82 4.15 -23.94
N ARG A 512 3.23 4.10 -22.75
CA ARG A 512 1.83 3.74 -22.51
C ARG A 512 1.08 4.92 -21.88
N VAL A 513 0.06 5.45 -22.58
CA VAL A 513 -0.66 6.67 -22.19
C VAL A 513 -2.18 6.44 -22.16
N ALA A 514 -2.83 6.89 -21.09
CA ALA A 514 -4.26 6.78 -20.79
C ALA A 514 -4.81 5.36 -20.56
N SER A 515 -4.76 4.50 -21.59
CA SER A 515 -5.19 3.10 -21.52
C SER A 515 -4.68 2.29 -22.70
N GLN A 516 -4.79 0.96 -22.63
CA GLN A 516 -4.73 0.11 -23.81
C GLN A 516 -5.85 0.48 -24.79
N GLU A 517 -5.54 0.50 -26.10
CA GLU A 517 -6.54 0.84 -27.15
C GLU A 517 -7.41 -0.35 -27.56
N ASP A 518 -6.92 -1.57 -27.33
CA ASP A 518 -7.61 -2.83 -27.68
C ASP A 518 -7.49 -3.78 -26.48
N PHE A 519 -8.63 -4.11 -25.87
CA PHE A 519 -8.71 -5.03 -24.73
C PHE A 519 -8.47 -6.49 -25.12
N GLY A 520 -8.40 -6.81 -26.41
CA GLY A 520 -8.04 -8.14 -26.92
C GLY A 520 -9.16 -9.17 -26.88
N GLU A 521 -10.38 -8.75 -26.53
CA GLU A 521 -11.49 -9.67 -26.20
C GLU A 521 -12.78 -9.45 -27.00
N GLU A 522 -12.75 -8.63 -28.06
CA GLU A 522 -13.91 -8.45 -28.96
C GLU A 522 -14.42 -9.77 -29.57
N ASP A 523 -13.54 -10.79 -29.66
CA ASP A 523 -13.81 -12.15 -30.13
C ASP A 523 -13.72 -13.22 -29.01
N ALA A 524 -13.63 -12.83 -27.74
CA ALA A 524 -13.58 -13.76 -26.62
C ALA A 524 -14.90 -14.53 -26.46
N ASP A 525 -14.80 -15.81 -26.13
CA ASP A 525 -15.97 -16.59 -25.74
C ASP A 525 -16.27 -16.21 -24.28
N LEU A 526 -17.44 -15.62 -24.03
CA LEU A 526 -17.83 -15.16 -22.69
C LEU A 526 -17.83 -16.31 -21.67
N GLU A 527 -17.96 -17.56 -22.14
CA GLU A 527 -17.89 -18.76 -21.29
C GLU A 527 -16.48 -19.01 -20.68
N ASP A 528 -15.44 -18.40 -21.25
CA ASP A 528 -14.06 -18.52 -20.78
C ASP A 528 -13.63 -17.36 -19.83
N LEU A 529 -14.53 -16.42 -19.53
CA LEU A 529 -14.25 -15.27 -18.67
C LEU A 529 -14.61 -15.53 -17.22
N LEU A 530 -13.99 -14.77 -16.30
CA LEU A 530 -14.41 -14.66 -14.92
C LEU A 530 -15.93 -14.47 -14.82
N ASP A 531 -16.61 -15.29 -14.01
CA ASP A 531 -18.01 -15.09 -13.69
C ASP A 531 -18.33 -15.56 -12.27
N PHE A 532 -19.31 -14.92 -11.65
CA PHE A 532 -19.87 -15.30 -10.35
C PHE A 532 -21.33 -14.90 -10.25
N ALA A 533 -22.07 -15.63 -9.41
CA ALA A 533 -23.48 -15.33 -9.18
C ALA A 533 -23.63 -13.94 -8.55
N GLY A 534 -24.43 -13.09 -9.17
CA GLY A 534 -24.78 -11.78 -8.61
C GLY A 534 -25.79 -11.89 -7.45
N PRO A 535 -26.11 -10.78 -6.79
CA PRO A 535 -27.08 -10.77 -5.68
C PRO A 535 -28.47 -11.23 -6.11
N ASP A 536 -28.90 -10.95 -7.35
CA ASP A 536 -30.18 -11.41 -7.89
C ASP A 536 -30.22 -12.92 -8.19
N GLU A 537 -29.06 -13.55 -8.24
CA GLU A 537 -28.86 -14.99 -8.47
C GLU A 537 -28.60 -15.75 -7.16
N GLY A 538 -28.53 -15.03 -6.03
CA GLY A 538 -28.27 -15.58 -4.71
C GLY A 538 -26.79 -15.77 -4.39
N GLY A 539 -25.89 -15.07 -5.09
CA GLY A 539 -24.46 -15.06 -4.76
C GLY A 539 -24.15 -14.30 -3.47
N SER A 540 -22.94 -14.52 -2.96
CA SER A 540 -22.41 -13.85 -1.77
C SER A 540 -21.07 -13.18 -2.06
N LEU A 541 -20.72 -12.18 -1.26
CA LEU A 541 -19.46 -11.43 -1.40
C LEU A 541 -18.23 -12.33 -1.22
N VAL A 542 -18.28 -13.29 -0.30
CA VAL A 542 -17.19 -14.25 -0.06
C VAL A 542 -17.04 -15.22 -1.22
N ASP A 543 -18.14 -15.74 -1.77
CA ASP A 543 -18.09 -16.63 -2.94
C ASP A 543 -17.53 -15.89 -4.17
N ALA A 544 -17.94 -14.64 -4.37
CA ALA A 544 -17.40 -13.81 -5.45
C ALA A 544 -15.90 -13.55 -5.27
N ARG A 545 -15.44 -13.27 -4.04
CA ARG A 545 -14.01 -13.10 -3.76
C ARG A 545 -13.22 -14.38 -4.05
N ILE A 546 -13.74 -15.55 -3.68
CA ILE A 546 -13.12 -16.84 -3.96
C ILE A 546 -13.04 -17.10 -5.48
N ALA A 547 -14.13 -16.84 -6.22
CA ALA A 547 -14.13 -17.01 -7.67
C ALA A 547 -13.09 -16.11 -8.37
N ILE A 548 -12.94 -14.86 -7.91
CA ILE A 548 -11.91 -13.94 -8.41
C ILE A 548 -10.50 -14.47 -8.11
N SER A 549 -10.25 -14.97 -6.89
CA SER A 549 -8.97 -15.57 -6.53
C SER A 549 -8.66 -16.81 -7.37
N GLU A 550 -9.64 -17.70 -7.58
CA GLU A 550 -9.53 -18.89 -8.42
C GLU A 550 -9.15 -18.53 -9.86
N GLU A 551 -9.81 -17.53 -10.44
CA GLU A 551 -9.49 -17.07 -11.78
C GLU A 551 -8.10 -16.43 -11.86
N THR A 552 -7.72 -15.63 -10.87
CA THR A 552 -6.38 -15.01 -10.81
C THR A 552 -5.28 -16.08 -10.79
N CYS A 553 -5.44 -17.11 -9.95
CA CYS A 553 -4.51 -18.23 -9.91
C CYS A 553 -4.47 -19.00 -11.24
N ARG A 554 -5.64 -19.24 -11.87
CA ARG A 554 -5.74 -19.92 -13.16
C ARG A 554 -4.98 -19.17 -14.25
N LEU A 555 -5.24 -17.87 -14.40
CA LEU A 555 -4.56 -17.02 -15.37
C LEU A 555 -3.05 -16.98 -15.11
N ASN A 556 -2.63 -16.98 -13.84
CA ASN A 556 -1.22 -17.02 -13.45
C ASN A 556 -0.50 -18.30 -13.88
N ALA A 557 -1.19 -19.43 -13.77
CA ALA A 557 -0.70 -20.71 -14.25
C ALA A 557 -0.64 -20.77 -15.79
N GLU A 558 -1.54 -20.09 -16.50
CA GLU A 558 -1.53 -20.06 -17.98
C GLU A 558 -0.33 -19.32 -18.57
N GLU A 559 0.24 -18.37 -17.83
CA GLU A 559 1.43 -17.61 -18.23
C GLU A 559 2.74 -18.41 -18.09
N VAL A 560 2.71 -19.57 -17.42
CA VAL A 560 3.89 -20.42 -17.22
C VAL A 560 4.46 -20.86 -18.56
N ASN A 561 5.76 -20.63 -18.74
CA ASN A 561 6.51 -20.89 -19.98
C ASN A 561 5.96 -20.18 -21.23
N GLN A 562 5.09 -19.17 -21.07
CA GLN A 562 4.68 -18.31 -22.17
C GLN A 562 5.70 -17.19 -22.38
N PRO A 563 5.83 -16.67 -23.63
CA PRO A 563 6.51 -15.42 -23.86
C PRO A 563 5.81 -14.27 -23.14
N VAL A 564 6.58 -13.31 -22.63
CA VAL A 564 6.04 -12.08 -22.01
C VAL A 564 5.17 -11.32 -23.02
N ASP A 565 3.96 -10.94 -22.63
CA ASP A 565 3.16 -9.99 -23.40
C ASP A 565 3.68 -8.56 -23.22
N ARG A 566 4.41 -8.06 -24.23
CA ARG A 566 4.96 -6.70 -24.23
C ARG A 566 3.91 -5.61 -24.47
N GLU A 567 2.67 -5.99 -24.82
CA GLU A 567 1.55 -5.04 -24.98
C GLU A 567 0.70 -4.93 -23.70
N ALA A 568 0.93 -5.79 -22.70
CA ALA A 568 0.22 -5.78 -21.43
C ALA A 568 0.58 -4.54 -20.60
N TRP A 569 -0.40 -3.96 -19.94
CA TRP A 569 -0.20 -2.84 -19.03
C TRP A 569 -0.04 -3.35 -17.60
N ILE A 570 0.78 -2.66 -16.82
CA ILE A 570 0.94 -2.97 -15.38
C ILE A 570 0.01 -2.12 -14.50
N ALA A 571 -0.66 -1.13 -15.09
CA ALA A 571 -1.50 -0.16 -14.39
C ALA A 571 -2.90 -0.12 -15.01
N ASN A 572 -3.92 -0.01 -14.17
CA ASN A 572 -5.30 0.13 -14.61
C ASN A 572 -5.58 1.59 -15.05
N PRO A 573 -6.43 1.81 -16.07
CA PRO A 573 -6.71 3.14 -16.60
C PRO A 573 -7.19 4.19 -15.60
N GLN A 574 -7.87 3.79 -14.54
CA GLN A 574 -8.43 4.64 -13.49
C GLN A 574 -7.41 5.05 -12.42
N GLU A 575 -6.23 4.43 -12.37
CA GLU A 575 -5.24 4.73 -11.32
C GLU A 575 -4.75 6.19 -11.40
N VAL A 576 -4.70 6.86 -10.26
CA VAL A 576 -4.13 8.21 -10.13
C VAL A 576 -2.66 8.08 -9.76
N ASN A 577 -1.86 7.59 -10.70
CA ASN A 577 -0.42 7.42 -10.54
C ASN A 577 0.30 7.40 -11.89
N ALA A 578 1.61 7.19 -11.89
CA ALA A 578 2.46 6.94 -13.03
C ALA A 578 3.57 5.94 -12.66
N TYR A 579 4.09 5.19 -13.64
CA TYR A 579 5.05 4.11 -13.36
C TYR A 579 6.09 3.92 -14.46
N TYR A 580 7.34 3.67 -14.07
CA TYR A 580 8.34 2.98 -14.88
C TYR A 580 8.41 1.49 -14.53
N TYR A 581 8.41 0.63 -15.54
CA TYR A 581 8.58 -0.81 -15.37
C TYR A 581 9.87 -1.32 -16.01
N SER A 582 10.82 -1.72 -15.16
CA SER A 582 12.17 -2.12 -15.60
C SER A 582 12.19 -3.38 -16.47
N LEU A 583 11.29 -4.35 -16.24
CA LEU A 583 11.33 -5.66 -16.89
C LEU A 583 10.83 -5.63 -18.35
N ASP A 584 10.10 -4.59 -18.77
CA ASP A 584 9.76 -4.39 -20.19
C ASP A 584 10.23 -3.04 -20.74
N ASN A 585 10.93 -2.24 -19.92
CA ASN A 585 11.40 -0.90 -20.23
C ASN A 585 10.27 0.00 -20.74
N SER A 586 9.22 0.17 -19.92
CA SER A 586 8.05 1.00 -20.24
C SER A 586 7.81 2.10 -19.23
N ILE A 587 7.24 3.23 -19.68
CA ILE A 587 6.54 4.19 -18.81
C ILE A 587 5.03 4.05 -19.03
N ASN A 588 4.27 4.12 -17.95
CA ASN A 588 2.82 3.91 -17.91
C ASN A 588 2.18 5.13 -17.24
N ILE A 589 1.40 5.89 -18.00
CA ILE A 589 0.67 7.08 -17.54
C ILE A 589 -0.83 6.81 -17.71
N PRO A 590 -1.51 6.18 -16.73
CA PRO A 590 -2.95 5.93 -16.76
C PRO A 590 -3.80 7.19 -16.97
N ALA A 591 -5.06 7.01 -17.35
CA ALA A 591 -5.98 8.13 -17.54
C ALA A 591 -6.43 8.77 -16.22
N GLY A 592 -6.40 8.02 -15.11
CA GLY A 592 -6.76 8.51 -13.78
C GLY A 592 -5.97 9.75 -13.39
N ILE A 593 -4.65 9.75 -13.55
CA ILE A 593 -3.80 10.92 -13.25
C ILE A 593 -4.01 12.10 -14.22
N LEU A 594 -4.55 11.88 -15.41
CA LEU A 594 -4.67 12.89 -16.48
C LEU A 594 -5.91 13.80 -16.32
N GLY A 595 -6.06 14.40 -15.14
CA GLY A 595 -7.13 15.34 -14.80
C GLY A 595 -6.74 16.27 -13.64
N GLY A 596 -7.71 17.04 -13.14
CA GLY A 596 -7.52 17.94 -12.00
C GLY A 596 -6.36 18.94 -12.17
N GLU A 597 -5.51 19.01 -11.14
CA GLU A 597 -4.29 19.83 -11.10
C GLU A 597 -3.12 19.21 -11.91
N PHE A 598 -3.14 17.93 -12.26
CA PHE A 598 -2.07 17.33 -13.07
C PHE A 598 -2.20 17.72 -14.55
N TYR A 599 -3.42 17.71 -15.07
CA TYR A 599 -3.70 18.03 -16.45
C TYR A 599 -5.07 18.65 -16.65
N ASN A 600 -5.11 19.84 -17.26
CA ASN A 600 -6.32 20.36 -17.89
C ASN A 600 -6.00 21.17 -19.15
N ASP A 601 -7.00 21.31 -20.02
CA ASP A 601 -6.83 21.91 -21.34
C ASP A 601 -6.66 23.43 -21.35
N LYS A 602 -6.78 24.07 -20.19
CA LYS A 602 -6.64 25.53 -19.99
C LYS A 602 -5.30 25.91 -19.35
N MET A 603 -4.52 24.94 -18.88
CA MET A 603 -3.19 25.18 -18.34
C MET A 603 -2.29 25.85 -19.36
N SER A 604 -1.48 26.80 -18.90
CA SER A 604 -0.38 27.33 -19.68
C SER A 604 0.67 26.26 -19.92
N TYR A 605 1.59 26.51 -20.84
CA TYR A 605 2.67 25.57 -21.12
C TYR A 605 3.55 25.34 -19.88
N GLU A 606 3.84 26.39 -19.12
CA GLU A 606 4.62 26.33 -17.88
C GLU A 606 3.93 25.51 -16.79
N GLU A 607 2.60 25.62 -16.66
CA GLU A 607 1.82 24.79 -15.73
C GLU A 607 1.86 23.32 -16.15
N LYS A 608 1.70 23.02 -17.45
CA LYS A 608 1.81 21.63 -17.95
C LYS A 608 3.19 21.04 -17.69
N LEU A 609 4.27 21.81 -17.87
CA LEU A 609 5.61 21.33 -17.55
C LEU A 609 5.80 21.13 -16.04
N GLY A 610 5.28 22.03 -15.21
CA GLY A 610 5.38 21.95 -13.74
C GLY A 610 4.50 20.87 -13.10
N HIS A 611 3.45 20.43 -13.81
CA HIS A 611 2.54 19.36 -13.38
C HIS A 611 2.87 18.02 -14.06
N VAL A 612 2.10 17.62 -15.08
CA VAL A 612 2.31 16.34 -15.79
C VAL A 612 3.69 16.20 -16.45
N GLY A 613 4.35 17.29 -16.84
CA GLY A 613 5.67 17.25 -17.48
C GLY A 613 6.78 16.73 -16.56
N VAL A 614 6.81 17.19 -15.29
CA VAL A 614 7.77 16.64 -14.31
C VAL A 614 7.47 15.19 -13.97
N VAL A 615 6.19 14.78 -13.92
CA VAL A 615 5.80 13.37 -13.69
C VAL A 615 6.31 12.49 -14.83
N VAL A 616 6.06 12.87 -16.09
CA VAL A 616 6.56 12.13 -17.26
C VAL A 616 8.09 12.04 -17.25
N ALA A 617 8.78 13.14 -16.96
CA ALA A 617 10.24 13.14 -16.91
C ALA A 617 10.79 12.35 -15.71
N HIS A 618 10.07 12.31 -14.59
CA HIS A 618 10.35 11.48 -13.44
C HIS A 618 10.31 9.99 -13.85
N GLU A 619 9.24 9.53 -14.50
CA GLU A 619 9.16 8.14 -14.99
C GLU A 619 10.27 7.76 -15.97
N ILE A 620 10.64 8.66 -16.88
CA ILE A 620 11.77 8.42 -17.80
C ILE A 620 13.10 8.35 -17.03
N SER A 621 13.23 9.09 -15.93
CA SER A 621 14.43 9.07 -15.08
C SER A 621 14.67 7.70 -14.46
N HIS A 622 13.61 6.99 -14.07
CA HIS A 622 13.72 5.66 -13.46
C HIS A 622 14.42 4.65 -14.37
N ALA A 623 14.39 4.84 -15.69
CA ALA A 623 15.19 4.02 -16.60
C ALA A 623 16.71 4.11 -16.36
N PHE A 624 17.18 5.13 -15.63
CA PHE A 624 18.60 5.45 -15.44
C PHE A 624 18.99 5.74 -13.98
N ASP A 625 18.08 5.57 -13.02
CA ASP A 625 18.38 5.69 -11.59
C ASP A 625 19.21 4.49 -11.07
N THR A 626 19.40 4.37 -9.76
CA THR A 626 20.15 3.29 -9.10
C THR A 626 19.58 1.89 -9.39
N SER A 627 18.27 1.77 -9.56
CA SER A 627 17.58 0.52 -9.87
C SER A 627 17.54 0.26 -11.39
N GLY A 628 16.96 1.16 -12.17
CA GLY A 628 16.74 0.96 -13.60
C GLY A 628 18.04 0.86 -14.40
N ARG A 629 19.14 1.47 -13.97
CA ARG A 629 20.45 1.31 -14.63
C ARG A 629 20.91 -0.14 -14.77
N GLN A 630 20.36 -1.05 -13.96
CA GLN A 630 20.76 -2.46 -13.94
C GLN A 630 20.11 -3.26 -15.07
N TYR A 631 19.09 -2.70 -15.70
CA TYR A 631 18.33 -3.33 -16.77
C TYR A 631 18.70 -2.74 -18.13
N ASP A 632 18.85 -3.59 -19.14
CA ASP A 632 19.11 -3.17 -20.51
C ASP A 632 17.84 -2.74 -21.26
N GLU A 633 17.98 -2.42 -22.55
CA GLU A 633 16.90 -1.89 -23.37
C GLU A 633 15.69 -2.84 -23.56
N ARG A 634 15.87 -4.12 -23.21
CA ARG A 634 14.81 -5.14 -23.34
C ARG A 634 14.23 -5.57 -22.00
N GLY A 635 14.77 -5.02 -20.91
CA GLY A 635 14.41 -5.36 -19.53
C GLY A 635 15.21 -6.50 -18.90
N ASN A 636 16.36 -6.89 -19.49
CA ASN A 636 17.22 -7.90 -18.85
C ASN A 636 18.13 -7.25 -17.80
N LEU A 637 18.23 -7.86 -16.62
CA LEU A 637 19.22 -7.54 -15.60
C LEU A 637 20.62 -7.85 -16.15
N ARG A 638 21.30 -6.81 -16.63
CA ARG A 638 22.58 -6.91 -17.33
C ARG A 638 23.43 -5.69 -17.02
N ASN A 639 24.66 -5.91 -16.56
CA ASN A 639 25.61 -4.80 -16.43
C ASN A 639 26.09 -4.32 -17.81
N TRP A 640 25.63 -3.14 -18.22
CA TRP A 640 26.05 -2.43 -19.43
C TRP A 640 26.92 -1.19 -19.15
N TRP A 641 27.26 -0.96 -17.88
CA TRP A 641 28.12 0.14 -17.43
C TRP A 641 29.59 -0.27 -17.39
N THR A 642 30.48 0.69 -17.64
CA THR A 642 31.87 0.52 -17.21
C THR A 642 32.01 0.81 -15.72
N GLU A 643 32.95 0.13 -15.05
CA GLU A 643 33.24 0.35 -13.63
C GLU A 643 33.50 1.83 -13.29
N GLU A 644 34.21 2.55 -14.16
CA GLU A 644 34.51 3.97 -13.95
C GLU A 644 33.28 4.87 -14.12
N ASP A 645 32.39 4.56 -15.06
CA ASP A 645 31.14 5.32 -15.24
C ASP A 645 30.19 5.07 -14.07
N TYR A 646 30.08 3.81 -13.62
CA TYR A 646 29.31 3.44 -12.43
C TYR A 646 29.83 4.15 -11.18
N ARG A 647 31.15 4.10 -10.93
CA ARG A 647 31.77 4.80 -9.80
C ARG A 647 31.43 6.30 -9.80
N ARG A 648 31.44 6.95 -10.97
CA ARG A 648 31.10 8.37 -11.11
C ARG A 648 29.60 8.65 -10.92
N PHE A 649 28.74 7.74 -11.34
CA PHE A 649 27.30 7.81 -11.10
C PHE A 649 27.02 7.68 -9.60
N HIS A 650 27.55 6.62 -8.97
CA HIS A 650 27.41 6.37 -7.54
C HIS A 650 27.96 7.53 -6.69
N GLU A 651 29.10 8.15 -7.06
CA GLU A 651 29.60 9.36 -6.39
C GLU A 651 28.67 10.58 -6.49
N ARG A 652 27.75 10.61 -7.47
CA ARG A 652 26.72 11.64 -7.59
C ARG A 652 25.49 11.27 -6.78
N ALA A 653 25.02 10.02 -6.89
CA ALA A 653 23.92 9.48 -6.10
C ALA A 653 24.19 9.62 -4.59
N GLN A 654 25.40 9.26 -4.14
CA GLN A 654 25.79 9.37 -2.73
C GLN A 654 25.73 10.79 -2.19
N LYS A 655 25.94 11.82 -3.02
CA LYS A 655 25.77 13.21 -2.57
C LYS A 655 24.32 13.54 -2.28
N LEU A 656 23.39 12.92 -3.01
CA LEU A 656 21.96 13.07 -2.80
C LEU A 656 21.54 12.31 -1.54
N VAL A 657 22.02 11.08 -1.35
CA VAL A 657 21.87 10.32 -0.10
C VAL A 657 22.33 11.14 1.10
N ASP A 658 23.58 11.62 1.08
CA ASP A 658 24.16 12.43 2.17
C ASP A 658 23.38 13.73 2.41
N TYR A 659 22.81 14.31 1.35
CA TYR A 659 21.98 15.51 1.41
C TYR A 659 20.65 15.24 2.11
N TYR A 660 19.95 14.15 1.75
CA TYR A 660 18.67 13.79 2.36
C TYR A 660 18.82 13.30 3.81
N CYS A 661 19.90 12.59 4.15
CA CYS A 661 20.23 12.24 5.54
C CYS A 661 20.45 13.46 6.46
N GLY A 662 20.53 14.68 5.89
CA GLY A 662 20.60 15.93 6.64
C GLY A 662 19.26 16.50 7.10
N PHE A 663 18.13 15.84 6.79
CA PHE A 663 16.79 16.28 7.18
C PHE A 663 16.24 15.48 8.37
N GLU A 664 15.55 16.20 9.24
CA GLU A 664 14.82 15.69 10.40
C GLU A 664 13.44 16.36 10.43
N PRO A 665 12.48 15.84 9.62
CA PRO A 665 11.15 16.43 9.44
C PRO A 665 10.29 16.37 10.71
N VAL A 666 10.49 15.30 11.49
CA VAL A 666 9.87 15.06 12.80
C VAL A 666 11.00 14.95 13.82
N GLU A 667 10.82 15.56 15.00
CA GLU A 667 11.78 15.54 16.10
C GLU A 667 12.23 14.09 16.40
N ASP A 668 13.55 13.88 16.43
CA ASP A 668 14.21 12.58 16.64
C ASP A 668 14.01 11.53 15.52
N ILE A 669 13.40 11.88 14.38
CA ILE A 669 13.24 10.99 13.22
C ILE A 669 14.01 11.55 12.01
N GLN A 670 15.19 10.96 11.76
CA GLN A 670 16.03 11.32 10.62
C GLN A 670 15.59 10.60 9.35
N VAL A 671 15.68 11.30 8.22
CA VAL A 671 15.45 10.73 6.90
C VAL A 671 16.55 9.73 6.55
N ASN A 672 16.17 8.54 6.08
CA ASN A 672 17.11 7.59 5.50
C ASN A 672 17.34 7.90 4.03
N GLY A 673 18.34 8.72 3.72
CA GLY A 673 18.62 9.12 2.32
C GLY A 673 18.97 7.96 1.38
N ALA A 674 19.36 6.79 1.90
CA ALA A 674 19.62 5.60 1.09
C ALA A 674 18.32 4.93 0.58
N MET A 675 17.23 5.01 1.37
CA MET A 675 15.89 4.59 0.93
C MET A 675 15.35 5.45 -0.20
N LEU A 676 15.79 6.71 -0.27
CA LEU A 676 15.22 7.71 -1.17
C LEU A 676 15.97 7.87 -2.50
N ASP A 677 17.06 7.13 -2.72
CA ASP A 677 18.03 7.50 -3.75
C ASP A 677 17.48 7.40 -5.19
N THR A 678 16.63 6.40 -5.46
CA THR A 678 15.92 6.20 -6.74
C THR A 678 15.01 7.39 -7.04
N GLU A 679 14.07 7.66 -6.14
CA GLU A 679 13.04 8.69 -6.24
C GLU A 679 13.64 10.10 -6.25
N ALA A 680 14.62 10.35 -5.39
CA ALA A 680 15.31 11.62 -5.34
C ALA A 680 16.08 11.92 -6.63
N ILE A 681 16.71 10.90 -7.24
CA ILE A 681 17.36 11.04 -8.56
C ILE A 681 16.30 11.35 -9.63
N ALA A 682 15.15 10.66 -9.58
CA ALA A 682 14.09 10.84 -10.55
C ALA A 682 13.45 12.25 -10.48
N ASP A 683 13.17 12.76 -9.28
CA ASP A 683 12.69 14.13 -9.07
C ASP A 683 13.69 15.17 -9.58
N LEU A 684 14.96 15.05 -9.17
CA LEU A 684 16.00 16.00 -9.55
C LEU A 684 16.21 16.01 -11.07
N THR A 685 16.21 14.84 -11.69
CA THR A 685 16.45 14.72 -13.13
C THR A 685 15.24 15.12 -13.95
N GLY A 686 14.02 14.84 -13.46
CA GLY A 686 12.76 15.28 -14.03
C GLY A 686 12.65 16.81 -14.09
N VAL A 687 12.90 17.50 -12.96
CA VAL A 687 12.90 18.97 -12.92
C VAL A 687 14.01 19.55 -13.80
N LYS A 688 15.20 18.94 -13.81
CA LYS A 688 16.30 19.35 -14.69
C LYS A 688 15.92 19.25 -16.18
N CYS A 689 15.19 18.22 -16.58
CA CYS A 689 14.70 18.06 -17.93
C CYS A 689 13.76 19.22 -18.30
N MET A 690 12.77 19.50 -17.46
CA MET A 690 11.84 20.62 -17.68
C MET A 690 12.55 21.97 -17.77
N LEU A 691 13.55 22.24 -16.92
CA LEU A 691 14.29 23.50 -16.95
C LEU A 691 15.13 23.66 -18.22
N ARG A 692 15.56 22.56 -18.84
CA ARG A 692 16.29 22.60 -20.13
C ARG A 692 15.36 22.87 -21.30
N ILE A 693 14.17 22.27 -21.30
CA ILE A 693 13.09 22.62 -22.24
C ILE A 693 12.74 24.11 -22.08
N ALA A 694 12.51 24.56 -20.85
CA ALA A 694 12.19 25.95 -20.53
C ALA A 694 13.26 26.95 -21.02
N ALA A 695 14.54 26.58 -20.95
CA ALA A 695 15.63 27.43 -21.43
C ALA A 695 15.64 27.62 -22.97
N GLY A 696 14.96 26.74 -23.71
CA GLY A 696 14.72 26.88 -25.15
C GLY A 696 13.64 27.90 -25.50
N GLU A 697 12.79 28.28 -24.53
CA GLU A 697 11.63 29.15 -24.73
C GLU A 697 11.95 30.63 -24.42
N GLU A 698 11.74 31.52 -25.41
CA GLU A 698 12.15 32.94 -25.31
C GLU A 698 11.46 33.72 -24.19
N LYS A 699 10.25 33.28 -23.76
CA LYS A 699 9.39 33.99 -22.80
C LYS A 699 8.79 33.07 -21.75
N PHE A 700 9.57 32.10 -21.28
CA PHE A 700 9.14 31.17 -20.25
C PHE A 700 8.89 31.88 -18.91
N ASP A 701 7.74 31.60 -18.29
CA ASP A 701 7.38 32.09 -16.95
C ASP A 701 7.82 31.11 -15.85
N TYR A 702 9.07 31.24 -15.39
CA TYR A 702 9.65 30.35 -14.37
C TYR A 702 8.90 30.40 -13.02
N ASP A 703 8.36 31.56 -12.62
CA ASP A 703 7.60 31.68 -11.38
C ASP A 703 6.35 30.78 -11.44
N ARG A 704 5.65 30.81 -12.58
CA ARG A 704 4.50 29.93 -12.81
C ARG A 704 4.87 28.46 -12.81
N PHE A 705 5.96 28.07 -13.48
CA PHE A 705 6.45 26.69 -13.49
C PHE A 705 6.75 26.18 -12.07
N PHE A 706 7.52 26.93 -11.28
CA PHE A 706 7.89 26.48 -9.93
C PHE A 706 6.70 26.48 -8.96
N ARG A 707 5.71 27.37 -9.14
CA ARG A 707 4.46 27.30 -8.38
C ARG A 707 3.62 26.08 -8.73
N ALA A 708 3.55 25.72 -10.01
CA ALA A 708 2.91 24.48 -10.46
C ALA A 708 3.61 23.23 -9.87
N LEU A 709 4.95 23.22 -9.90
CA LEU A 709 5.75 22.16 -9.26
C LEU A 709 5.48 22.05 -7.75
N ALA A 710 5.45 23.16 -7.03
CA ALA A 710 5.14 23.15 -5.60
C ALA A 710 3.69 22.70 -5.34
N ALA A 711 2.76 23.04 -6.24
CA ALA A 711 1.36 22.66 -6.12
C ALA A 711 1.14 21.14 -6.30
N ASN A 712 1.95 20.44 -7.12
CA ASN A 712 1.90 18.97 -7.23
C ASN A 712 2.02 18.29 -5.87
N TRP A 713 2.91 18.78 -5.02
CA TRP A 713 3.31 18.11 -3.78
C TRP A 713 2.62 18.67 -2.53
N ARG A 714 1.52 19.41 -2.69
CA ARG A 714 0.72 19.88 -1.56
C ARG A 714 0.16 18.68 -0.81
N THR A 715 0.46 18.58 0.48
CA THR A 715 0.00 17.47 1.32
C THR A 715 -0.41 17.97 2.70
N LEU A 716 -1.44 17.35 3.25
CA LEU A 716 -1.79 17.33 4.67
C LEU A 716 -1.85 15.87 5.10
N THR A 717 -1.17 15.51 6.19
CA THR A 717 -1.14 14.16 6.72
C THR A 717 -1.12 14.19 8.25
N THR A 718 -1.46 13.06 8.86
CA THR A 718 -1.29 12.85 10.30
C THR A 718 0.19 12.67 10.65
N LEU A 719 0.55 12.92 11.90
CA LEU A 719 1.92 12.67 12.38
C LEU A 719 2.31 11.19 12.24
N GLU A 720 1.37 10.27 12.53
CA GLU A 720 1.59 8.83 12.45
C GLU A 720 1.90 8.38 11.02
N THR A 721 1.17 8.89 10.02
CA THR A 721 1.43 8.59 8.61
C THR A 721 2.72 9.22 8.12
N GLU A 722 3.04 10.46 8.50
CA GLU A 722 4.31 11.09 8.12
C GLU A 722 5.51 10.32 8.70
N ALA A 723 5.44 9.93 9.98
CA ALA A 723 6.48 9.14 10.62
C ALA A 723 6.68 7.77 9.94
N TYR A 724 5.58 7.12 9.55
CA TYR A 724 5.64 5.89 8.77
C TYR A 724 6.32 6.12 7.41
N ALA A 725 5.94 7.17 6.69
CA ALA A 725 6.52 7.48 5.38
C ALA A 725 8.03 7.70 5.45
N ILE A 726 8.54 8.38 6.48
CA ILE A 726 9.99 8.59 6.67
C ILE A 726 10.78 7.27 6.78
N GLU A 727 10.15 6.22 7.32
CA GLU A 727 10.81 4.95 7.60
C GLU A 727 10.61 3.90 6.51
N GLN A 728 9.52 3.99 5.74
CA GLN A 728 9.02 2.89 4.91
C GLN A 728 8.79 3.30 3.45
N ASP A 729 8.58 4.58 3.18
CA ASP A 729 8.37 5.08 1.82
C ASP A 729 9.73 5.42 1.17
N VAL A 730 9.89 5.00 -0.09
CA VAL A 730 11.06 5.32 -0.91
C VAL A 730 11.00 6.74 -1.47
N HIS A 731 9.83 7.40 -1.41
CA HIS A 731 9.69 8.78 -1.87
C HIS A 731 10.16 9.77 -0.80
N PRO A 732 10.90 10.83 -1.17
CA PRO A 732 11.08 11.96 -0.27
C PRO A 732 9.72 12.54 0.12
N LEU A 733 9.62 13.09 1.34
CA LEU A 733 8.40 13.75 1.79
C LEU A 733 7.97 14.87 0.82
N PRO A 734 6.67 15.09 0.59
CA PRO A 734 6.17 16.04 -0.40
C PRO A 734 6.80 17.44 -0.33
N TYR A 735 6.95 18.03 0.86
CA TYR A 735 7.62 19.33 0.99
C TYR A 735 9.09 19.31 0.57
N LEU A 736 9.79 18.17 0.76
CA LEU A 736 11.17 17.97 0.32
C LEU A 736 11.26 17.74 -1.20
N ARG A 737 10.31 17.02 -1.80
CA ARG A 737 10.19 16.89 -3.28
C ARG A 737 10.06 18.26 -3.97
N THR A 738 9.60 19.27 -3.22
CA THR A 738 9.66 20.67 -3.66
C THR A 738 10.98 21.34 -3.24
N ASN A 739 11.15 21.63 -1.94
CA ASN A 739 12.20 22.52 -1.45
C ASN A 739 13.60 21.96 -1.70
N ALA A 740 13.82 20.67 -1.45
CA ALA A 740 15.12 20.03 -1.57
C ALA A 740 15.59 19.93 -3.04
N VAL A 741 14.63 19.87 -3.98
CA VAL A 741 14.86 19.83 -5.42
C VAL A 741 15.10 21.23 -5.99
N VAL A 742 14.25 22.21 -5.69
CA VAL A 742 14.35 23.55 -6.31
C VAL A 742 15.65 24.28 -5.95
N VAL A 743 16.20 24.06 -4.75
CA VAL A 743 17.47 24.69 -4.33
C VAL A 743 18.70 24.17 -5.09
N GLN A 744 18.56 23.09 -5.87
CA GLN A 744 19.65 22.54 -6.67
C GLN A 744 19.88 23.31 -7.99
N PHE A 745 19.02 24.29 -8.31
CA PHE A 745 19.04 25.02 -9.57
C PHE A 745 19.29 26.53 -9.35
N GLU A 746 20.00 27.17 -10.29
CA GLU A 746 20.41 28.59 -10.24
C GLU A 746 19.30 29.58 -10.60
#